data_AF-A0A348ZM77-F1
#
_entry.id   AF-A0A348ZM77-F1
#
_cell.length_a   1.000
_cell.length_b   1.000
_cell.length_c   1.000
_cell.angle_alpha   90.00
_cell.angle_beta   90.00
_cell.angle_gamma   90.00
#
_symmetry.space_group_name_H-M   'P 1'
#
loop_
_entity.id
_entity.type
_entity.pdbx_description
1 polymer ?
#
loop_
_entity_poly.entity_id
_entity_poly.type
_entity_poly.pdbx_seq_one_letter_code
_entity_poly.pdbx_strand_id
1 'polypeptide(L)'
;MKRHMKRVVSIILTVVLCTTMMVYVPAKSSKKYVKSISIKKKATIVVPIDQEKLTKSYSVKVKVKGKATKKFSAKSSNKKVATVKVKGKKINVTALKAGKAKITVKTKGKNKKGKKLSKKITITVKKDSITKKSVPYYMFDASAGKILKENGDLYFSSAYPDVPFVTDSYAIKTFLDMYGYETAAKETKSKNNHLHSFAMPMNTTVAFDYDKQIMGFSDFTSTLVMNGCMPFNPFGASCPYNTNFFKTQPNDRYDAGEAMACTFGFDEVPMLIEGDHIFIPLQTFSDLFLSYIGNFMQYNGKGVFIIDASIAKSPAKADYYKMYQDCKKTGKISSALAQVNYYELCNTLDAHYGLQEKHHINTFDAFFERKGYKKKMLSGDLIEITKSEMALARILFEDFHSGDTLQSCYLSKPVDFDPSQISPSFIERNKNMERIVNKRNEVLGETVAPYERRGDTVFITFDSFSFKNSFDSYGPKYEPTPYGDTVDLFAYALRRLQNEDSDAENVVIDLACNGGGTIIACGFAMEAICGTSNIYMNNPITWAEHSCVQKWDLNLDGVVDENDKSMKELGFNVAVNISDNSFSCGNLLPNMLKSIDDSIFLTGTKSGGGACAVGFISTAINSVHQISSEAQFVTKKNGQIQDIDAGIEADYKLNLNRMFDRDYIVEVVDKAFGTN
;
A
#
# COMPACT_ATOMS: atom_id res chain seq x y z
N MET A 1 -35.93 1.80 -85.31
CA MET A 1 -35.68 3.20 -84.91
C MET A 1 -36.70 3.56 -83.84
N LYS A 2 -36.24 3.96 -82.64
CA LYS A 2 -36.92 4.88 -81.68
C LYS A 2 -38.41 4.61 -81.40
N ARG A 3 -38.91 4.50 -80.17
CA ARG A 3 -38.50 5.10 -78.90
C ARG A 3 -39.57 4.61 -77.90
N HIS A 4 -39.16 4.00 -76.80
CA HIS A 4 -39.25 4.63 -75.47
C HIS A 4 -40.68 4.93 -74.99
N MET A 5 -41.18 4.18 -74.01
CA MET A 5 -40.88 4.38 -72.57
C MET A 5 -42.04 5.11 -71.92
N LYS A 6 -42.64 4.47 -70.92
CA LYS A 6 -43.05 5.01 -69.60
C LYS A 6 -44.23 4.16 -69.11
N ARG A 7 -43.96 3.23 -68.19
CA ARG A 7 -43.94 3.46 -66.73
C ARG A 7 -45.37 3.67 -66.22
N VAL A 8 -45.96 2.66 -65.59
CA VAL A 8 -45.87 2.37 -64.14
C VAL A 8 -46.98 3.09 -63.39
N VAL A 9 -47.48 2.44 -62.33
CA VAL A 9 -48.48 2.86 -61.32
C VAL A 9 -49.93 2.75 -61.84
N SER A 10 -50.91 2.11 -61.19
CA SER A 10 -51.19 1.79 -59.77
C SER A 10 -52.10 0.55 -59.75
N ILE A 11 -51.85 -0.52 -59.00
CA ILE A 11 -52.15 -0.67 -57.56
C ILE A 11 -53.56 -0.19 -57.20
N ILE A 12 -54.49 -1.14 -56.97
CA ILE A 12 -55.57 -1.21 -55.95
C ILE A 12 -56.34 -2.52 -56.25
N LEU A 13 -56.21 -3.59 -55.44
CA LEU A 13 -57.18 -4.01 -54.39
C LEU A 13 -58.61 -4.19 -54.96
N THR A 14 -59.35 -5.31 -54.89
CA THR A 14 -59.43 -6.41 -53.91
C THR A 14 -60.44 -7.49 -54.42
N VAL A 15 -60.32 -8.73 -53.91
CA VAL A 15 -61.30 -9.86 -53.81
C VAL A 15 -61.78 -10.54 -55.13
N VAL A 16 -61.90 -11.87 -55.33
CA VAL A 16 -62.15 -13.06 -54.48
C VAL A 16 -61.58 -14.33 -55.18
N LEU A 17 -61.12 -15.29 -54.35
CA LEU A 17 -60.84 -16.73 -54.54
C LEU A 17 -61.01 -17.41 -55.93
N CYS A 18 -59.97 -18.15 -56.37
CA CYS A 18 -59.92 -19.62 -56.29
C CYS A 18 -58.59 -20.20 -56.82
N THR A 19 -57.84 -20.81 -55.89
CA THR A 19 -56.91 -21.96 -56.02
C THR A 19 -56.42 -22.42 -57.41
N THR A 20 -55.10 -22.38 -57.63
CA THR A 20 -54.33 -23.52 -58.18
C THR A 20 -52.90 -23.53 -57.63
N MET A 21 -52.46 -24.72 -57.24
CA MET A 21 -51.23 -25.02 -56.50
C MET A 21 -49.97 -24.86 -57.35
N MET A 22 -49.05 -23.97 -56.94
CA MET A 22 -47.62 -24.20 -57.17
C MET A 22 -47.11 -25.11 -56.06
N VAL A 23 -46.65 -26.30 -56.42
CA VAL A 23 -45.95 -27.21 -55.50
C VAL A 23 -44.63 -26.56 -55.11
N TYR A 24 -44.64 -25.90 -53.95
CA TYR A 24 -43.43 -25.56 -53.21
C TYR A 24 -42.75 -26.86 -52.81
N VAL A 25 -41.61 -27.20 -53.44
CA VAL A 25 -40.72 -28.24 -52.89
C VAL A 25 -40.04 -27.61 -51.68
N PRO A 26 -40.38 -27.99 -50.43
CA PRO A 26 -39.65 -27.48 -49.29
C PRO A 26 -38.21 -27.96 -49.42
N ALA A 27 -37.26 -27.03 -49.51
CA ALA A 27 -35.85 -27.33 -49.35
C ALA A 27 -35.71 -28.21 -48.10
N LYS A 28 -35.31 -29.48 -48.28
CA LYS A 28 -35.14 -30.47 -47.19
C LYS A 28 -34.47 -29.77 -46.02
N SER A 29 -35.22 -29.54 -44.93
CA SER A 29 -34.69 -28.78 -43.79
C SER A 29 -33.36 -29.41 -43.38
N SER A 30 -32.29 -28.61 -43.34
CA SER A 30 -30.97 -29.15 -43.02
C SER A 30 -31.06 -29.80 -41.65
N LYS A 31 -30.92 -31.15 -41.58
CA LYS A 31 -31.09 -31.91 -40.33
C LYS A 31 -30.29 -31.21 -39.23
N LYS A 32 -30.96 -30.75 -38.17
CA LYS A 32 -30.29 -30.11 -37.03
C LYS A 32 -29.59 -31.19 -36.20
N TYR A 33 -28.28 -31.33 -36.35
CA TYR A 33 -27.47 -32.28 -35.58
C TYR A 33 -26.32 -31.60 -34.83
N VAL A 34 -25.86 -32.26 -33.76
CA VAL A 34 -24.60 -31.92 -33.08
C VAL A 34 -23.44 -32.52 -33.88
N LYS A 35 -22.47 -31.67 -34.26
CA LYS A 35 -21.25 -32.06 -34.99
C LYS A 35 -20.19 -32.59 -34.03
N SER A 36 -19.97 -31.92 -32.89
CA SER A 36 -19.00 -32.36 -31.89
C SER A 36 -19.25 -31.78 -30.49
N ILE A 37 -18.67 -32.43 -29.48
CA ILE A 37 -18.56 -31.94 -28.11
C ILE A 37 -17.08 -31.98 -27.68
N SER A 38 -16.59 -30.90 -27.08
CA SER A 38 -15.22 -30.77 -26.58
C SER A 38 -15.22 -30.29 -25.12
N ILE A 39 -14.37 -30.93 -24.31
CA ILE A 39 -14.14 -30.68 -22.88
C ILE A 39 -12.72 -31.18 -22.49
N LYS A 40 -12.11 -30.59 -21.45
CA LYS A 40 -10.85 -31.12 -20.87
C LYS A 40 -11.01 -32.60 -20.49
N LYS A 41 -9.99 -33.43 -20.78
CA LYS A 41 -10.04 -34.89 -20.58
C LYS A 41 -9.75 -35.33 -19.13
N LYS A 42 -8.93 -34.55 -18.41
CA LYS A 42 -8.53 -34.82 -17.02
C LYS A 42 -8.51 -33.51 -16.23
N ALA A 43 -8.83 -33.58 -14.95
CA ALA A 43 -8.59 -32.53 -13.99
C ALA A 43 -8.21 -33.16 -12.64
N THR A 44 -7.25 -32.55 -11.96
CA THR A 44 -6.88 -32.89 -10.58
C THR A 44 -7.33 -31.73 -9.71
N ILE A 45 -7.99 -32.03 -8.60
CA ILE A 45 -8.41 -31.06 -7.59
C ILE A 45 -7.72 -31.47 -6.30
N VAL A 46 -7.04 -30.55 -5.63
CA VAL A 46 -6.44 -30.79 -4.32
C VAL A 46 -7.38 -30.21 -3.25
N VAL A 47 -7.64 -30.97 -2.19
CA VAL A 47 -8.44 -30.53 -1.03
C VAL A 47 -7.53 -30.42 0.20
N PRO A 48 -7.78 -29.47 1.14
CA PRO A 48 -6.91 -29.23 2.30
C PRO A 48 -6.65 -30.46 3.18
N ILE A 49 -5.57 -30.39 3.98
CA ILE A 49 -5.03 -31.49 4.78
C ILE A 49 -5.99 -31.92 5.90
N ASP A 50 -6.72 -31.01 6.53
CA ASP A 50 -7.45 -31.35 7.77
C ASP A 50 -8.98 -31.23 7.69
N GLN A 51 -9.54 -31.08 6.50
CA GLN A 51 -10.99 -30.88 6.35
C GLN A 51 -11.68 -32.02 5.60
N GLU A 52 -12.57 -32.74 6.30
CA GLU A 52 -13.40 -33.80 5.73
C GLU A 52 -14.43 -33.30 4.69
N LYS A 53 -14.74 -32.00 4.67
CA LYS A 53 -15.73 -31.39 3.78
C LYS A 53 -15.36 -29.96 3.37
N LEU A 54 -14.64 -29.82 2.27
CA LEU A 54 -14.54 -28.54 1.54
C LEU A 54 -14.97 -28.70 0.08
N THR A 55 -15.83 -27.77 -0.35
CA THR A 55 -16.45 -27.73 -1.68
C THR A 55 -15.61 -26.96 -2.71
N LYS A 56 -14.34 -27.33 -2.93
CA LYS A 56 -13.52 -26.67 -3.97
C LYS A 56 -14.14 -26.90 -5.35
N SER A 57 -14.55 -25.82 -6.01
CA SER A 57 -15.39 -25.87 -7.20
C SER A 57 -14.61 -25.54 -8.48
N TYR A 58 -14.41 -26.53 -9.32
CA TYR A 58 -13.71 -26.44 -10.60
C TYR A 58 -14.67 -26.22 -11.77
N SER A 59 -14.56 -25.07 -12.45
CA SER A 59 -15.40 -24.74 -13.61
C SER A 59 -14.75 -25.13 -14.94
N VAL A 60 -15.45 -25.94 -15.75
CA VAL A 60 -14.99 -26.37 -17.07
C VAL A 60 -15.94 -25.91 -18.17
N LYS A 61 -15.41 -25.20 -19.16
CA LYS A 61 -16.17 -24.79 -20.35
C LYS A 61 -16.42 -26.00 -21.26
N VAL A 62 -17.67 -26.18 -21.68
CA VAL A 62 -18.09 -27.23 -22.62
C VAL A 62 -18.42 -26.57 -23.96
N LYS A 63 -17.74 -27.00 -25.03
CA LYS A 63 -17.99 -26.51 -26.39
C LYS A 63 -18.81 -27.55 -27.17
N VAL A 64 -20.06 -27.23 -27.50
CA VAL A 64 -20.93 -28.04 -28.37
C VAL A 64 -21.06 -27.34 -29.74
N LYS A 65 -20.61 -27.98 -30.82
CA LYS A 65 -20.69 -27.47 -32.19
C LYS A 65 -21.79 -28.19 -32.97
N GLY A 66 -22.52 -27.48 -33.83
CA GLY A 66 -23.58 -28.03 -34.69
C GLY A 66 -24.81 -27.12 -34.79
N LYS A 67 -25.78 -27.51 -35.63
CA LYS A 67 -27.06 -26.80 -35.85
C LYS A 67 -28.17 -27.27 -34.89
N ALA A 68 -27.92 -28.30 -34.07
CA ALA A 68 -28.83 -28.77 -33.02
C ALA A 68 -28.68 -27.98 -31.69
N THR A 69 -29.54 -28.29 -30.72
CA THR A 69 -29.45 -27.73 -29.36
C THR A 69 -28.05 -27.88 -28.76
N LYS A 70 -27.52 -26.78 -28.23
CA LYS A 70 -26.21 -26.71 -27.57
C LYS A 70 -26.28 -27.07 -26.08
N LYS A 71 -27.48 -27.41 -25.56
CA LYS A 71 -27.67 -27.84 -24.16
C LYS A 71 -27.06 -29.22 -23.92
N PHE A 72 -26.56 -29.46 -22.71
CA PHE A 72 -25.99 -30.73 -22.27
C PHE A 72 -26.39 -31.03 -20.82
N SER A 73 -26.05 -32.22 -20.36
CA SER A 73 -26.22 -32.69 -18.98
C SER A 73 -24.91 -33.28 -18.49
N ALA A 74 -24.66 -33.22 -17.19
CA ALA A 74 -23.48 -33.80 -16.56
C ALA A 74 -23.89 -34.66 -15.36
N LYS A 75 -23.21 -35.79 -15.16
CA LYS A 75 -23.40 -36.67 -13.99
C LYS A 75 -22.04 -37.15 -13.48
N SER A 76 -21.88 -37.23 -12.17
CA SER A 76 -20.71 -37.82 -11.51
C SER A 76 -20.92 -39.31 -11.30
N SER A 77 -19.86 -40.10 -11.52
CA SER A 77 -19.84 -41.53 -11.18
C SER A 77 -19.71 -41.80 -9.68
N ASN A 78 -19.17 -40.84 -8.91
CA ASN A 78 -19.04 -40.94 -7.46
C ASN A 78 -19.32 -39.58 -6.84
N LYS A 79 -20.57 -39.39 -6.39
CA LYS A 79 -21.03 -38.15 -5.77
C LYS A 79 -20.40 -37.88 -4.40
N LYS A 80 -19.81 -38.89 -3.73
CA LYS A 80 -19.07 -38.71 -2.47
C LYS A 80 -17.67 -38.12 -2.70
N VAL A 81 -17.10 -38.34 -3.88
CA VAL A 81 -15.78 -37.79 -4.27
C VAL A 81 -15.94 -36.43 -4.96
N ALA A 82 -16.88 -36.33 -5.91
CA ALA A 82 -17.15 -35.06 -6.59
C ALA A 82 -18.61 -34.97 -7.08
N THR A 83 -19.22 -33.80 -6.93
CA THR A 83 -20.53 -33.49 -7.51
C THR A 83 -20.39 -32.56 -8.72
N VAL A 84 -21.45 -32.43 -9.53
CA VAL A 84 -21.42 -31.58 -10.72
C VAL A 84 -22.75 -30.85 -10.93
N LYS A 85 -22.68 -29.56 -11.22
CA LYS A 85 -23.82 -28.72 -11.64
C LYS A 85 -23.54 -28.14 -13.04
N VAL A 86 -24.57 -28.02 -13.87
CA VAL A 86 -24.47 -27.39 -15.20
C VAL A 86 -24.93 -25.94 -15.08
N LYS A 87 -24.06 -24.97 -15.39
CA LYS A 87 -24.39 -23.54 -15.46
C LYS A 87 -24.10 -23.00 -16.87
N GLY A 88 -25.14 -22.84 -17.68
CA GLY A 88 -25.04 -22.35 -19.06
C GLY A 88 -24.15 -23.23 -19.95
N LYS A 89 -23.01 -22.68 -20.41
CA LYS A 89 -22.00 -23.38 -21.24
C LYS A 89 -20.87 -24.00 -20.42
N LYS A 90 -20.98 -24.05 -19.09
CA LYS A 90 -19.98 -24.59 -18.17
C LYS A 90 -20.55 -25.74 -17.33
N ILE A 91 -19.68 -26.63 -16.87
CA ILE A 91 -19.93 -27.49 -15.72
C ILE A 91 -19.13 -26.98 -14.53
N ASN A 92 -19.71 -27.00 -13.34
CA ASN A 92 -19.03 -26.71 -12.08
C ASN A 92 -18.94 -28.03 -11.33
N VAL A 93 -17.72 -28.51 -11.12
CA VAL A 93 -17.42 -29.75 -10.40
C VAL A 93 -17.00 -29.37 -8.99
N THR A 94 -17.69 -29.87 -7.98
CA THR A 94 -17.35 -29.63 -6.58
C THR A 94 -16.68 -30.87 -6.03
N ALA A 95 -15.40 -30.78 -5.67
CA ALA A 95 -14.70 -31.85 -4.96
C ALA A 95 -15.24 -31.96 -3.52
N LEU A 96 -15.24 -33.18 -2.96
CA LEU A 96 -15.75 -33.44 -1.61
C LEU A 96 -14.79 -34.30 -0.79
N LYS A 97 -14.20 -35.35 -1.39
CA LYS A 97 -13.27 -36.25 -0.70
C LYS A 97 -12.21 -36.78 -1.66
N ALA A 98 -11.01 -37.04 -1.14
CA ALA A 98 -9.92 -37.67 -1.88
C ALA A 98 -10.38 -38.97 -2.57
N GLY A 99 -9.97 -39.17 -3.82
CA GLY A 99 -10.39 -40.29 -4.65
C GLY A 99 -10.50 -39.94 -6.13
N LYS A 100 -11.15 -40.81 -6.92
CA LYS A 100 -11.37 -40.57 -8.36
C LYS A 100 -12.86 -40.61 -8.69
N ALA A 101 -13.33 -39.64 -9.47
CA ALA A 101 -14.68 -39.60 -10.01
C ALA A 101 -14.63 -39.33 -11.53
N LYS A 102 -15.53 -39.93 -12.30
CA LYS A 102 -15.68 -39.65 -13.73
C LYS A 102 -16.94 -38.81 -13.93
N ILE A 103 -16.79 -37.59 -14.43
CA ILE A 103 -17.95 -36.78 -14.85
C ILE A 103 -18.26 -37.09 -16.31
N THR A 104 -19.48 -37.56 -16.56
CA THR A 104 -19.96 -37.84 -17.91
C THR A 104 -20.81 -36.68 -18.40
N VAL A 105 -20.35 -36.00 -19.46
CA VAL A 105 -21.07 -34.90 -20.12
C VAL A 105 -21.73 -35.42 -21.38
N LYS A 106 -23.07 -35.36 -21.44
CA LYS A 106 -23.88 -35.88 -22.54
C LYS A 106 -24.67 -34.75 -23.19
N THR A 107 -24.61 -34.63 -24.52
CA THR A 107 -25.39 -33.64 -25.28
C THR A 107 -26.88 -33.95 -25.20
N LYS A 108 -27.73 -32.91 -25.15
CA LYS A 108 -29.18 -33.11 -25.31
C LYS A 108 -29.55 -33.35 -26.78
N GLY A 109 -28.85 -32.70 -27.72
CA GLY A 109 -29.01 -32.91 -29.16
C GLY A 109 -28.36 -34.21 -29.67
N LYS A 110 -28.92 -34.77 -30.75
CA LYS A 110 -28.45 -35.98 -31.44
C LYS A 110 -27.47 -35.61 -32.57
N ASN A 111 -26.55 -36.52 -32.91
CA ASN A 111 -25.66 -36.40 -34.07
C ASN A 111 -26.35 -36.85 -35.38
N LYS A 112 -25.63 -36.83 -36.51
CA LYS A 112 -26.16 -37.29 -37.82
C LYS A 112 -26.70 -38.74 -37.80
N LYS A 113 -26.19 -39.58 -36.90
CA LYS A 113 -26.58 -40.99 -36.71
C LYS A 113 -27.67 -41.17 -35.64
N GLY A 114 -28.35 -40.11 -35.20
CA GLY A 114 -29.41 -40.17 -34.20
C GLY A 114 -28.95 -40.40 -32.74
N LYS A 115 -27.64 -40.46 -32.46
CA LYS A 115 -27.08 -40.73 -31.13
C LYS A 115 -26.68 -39.45 -30.41
N LYS A 116 -26.91 -39.36 -29.08
CA LYS A 116 -26.38 -38.28 -28.24
C LYS A 116 -24.88 -38.48 -28.05
N LEU A 117 -24.08 -37.42 -28.19
CA LEU A 117 -22.64 -37.48 -27.98
C LEU A 117 -22.33 -37.42 -26.47
N SER A 118 -21.32 -38.16 -26.04
CA SER A 118 -20.87 -38.22 -24.65
C SER A 118 -19.36 -38.08 -24.57
N LYS A 119 -18.87 -37.31 -23.59
CA LYS A 119 -17.46 -37.24 -23.22
C LYS A 119 -17.32 -37.39 -21.71
N LYS A 120 -16.25 -38.04 -21.28
CA LYS A 120 -15.92 -38.22 -19.87
C LYS A 120 -14.72 -37.35 -19.53
N ILE A 121 -14.76 -36.74 -18.35
CA ILE A 121 -13.60 -36.14 -17.69
C ILE A 121 -13.34 -36.94 -16.41
N THR A 122 -12.09 -37.35 -16.22
CA THR A 122 -11.66 -37.95 -14.95
C THR A 122 -11.24 -36.82 -14.01
N ILE A 123 -11.87 -36.80 -12.84
CA ILE A 123 -11.57 -35.94 -11.70
C ILE A 123 -10.80 -36.79 -10.70
N THR A 124 -9.58 -36.39 -10.38
CA THR A 124 -8.81 -36.95 -9.27
C THR A 124 -8.81 -35.91 -8.16
N VAL A 125 -9.37 -36.26 -7.01
CA VAL A 125 -9.27 -35.46 -5.79
C VAL A 125 -8.12 -36.01 -4.97
N LYS A 126 -7.11 -35.19 -4.67
CA LYS A 126 -5.99 -35.56 -3.79
C LYS A 126 -6.10 -34.79 -2.49
N LYS A 127 -5.67 -35.41 -1.39
CA LYS A 127 -5.36 -34.70 -0.17
C LYS A 127 -4.16 -33.79 -0.45
N ASP A 128 -4.18 -32.60 0.11
CA ASP A 128 -3.01 -31.74 0.09
C ASP A 128 -1.87 -32.38 0.89
N SER A 129 -0.65 -31.94 0.61
CA SER A 129 0.56 -32.40 1.27
C SER A 129 1.55 -31.25 1.29
N ILE A 130 2.22 -31.05 2.41
CA ILE A 130 3.27 -30.05 2.55
C ILE A 130 4.63 -30.73 2.33
N THR A 131 5.47 -30.09 1.53
CA THR A 131 6.85 -30.52 1.33
C THR A 131 7.80 -29.44 1.80
N LYS A 132 8.77 -29.83 2.61
CA LYS A 132 9.86 -28.97 3.10
C LYS A 132 10.96 -28.86 2.04
N LYS A 133 11.50 -27.65 1.85
CA LYS A 133 12.65 -27.37 0.99
C LYS A 133 13.57 -26.39 1.71
N SER A 134 14.81 -26.78 1.94
CA SER A 134 15.85 -25.87 2.44
C SER A 134 16.35 -24.98 1.29
N VAL A 135 16.41 -23.68 1.54
CA VAL A 135 16.83 -22.66 0.57
C VAL A 135 17.76 -21.64 1.25
N PRO A 136 18.63 -20.96 0.48
CA PRO A 136 19.42 -19.87 1.03
C PRO A 136 18.55 -18.63 1.32
N TYR A 137 18.82 -18.00 2.45
CA TYR A 137 18.31 -16.71 2.89
C TYR A 137 19.45 -15.71 2.77
N TYR A 138 19.17 -14.55 2.19
CA TYR A 138 20.16 -13.50 1.99
C TYR A 138 19.71 -12.19 2.66
N MET A 139 20.67 -11.46 3.19
CA MET A 139 20.47 -10.13 3.77
C MET A 139 21.69 -9.26 3.43
N PHE A 140 21.47 -7.97 3.21
CA PHE A 140 22.58 -7.01 3.06
C PHE A 140 22.91 -6.38 4.41
N ASP A 141 24.12 -6.60 4.89
CA ASP A 141 24.65 -5.94 6.08
C ASP A 141 25.25 -4.59 5.65
N ALA A 142 24.52 -3.51 5.91
CA ALA A 142 24.95 -2.16 5.56
C ALA A 142 26.18 -1.70 6.34
N SER A 143 26.37 -2.19 7.58
CA SER A 143 27.50 -1.81 8.43
C SER A 143 28.82 -2.40 7.93
N ALA A 144 28.78 -3.66 7.48
CA ALA A 144 29.96 -4.34 6.96
C ALA A 144 30.06 -4.32 5.43
N GLY A 145 29.08 -3.73 4.74
CA GLY A 145 29.02 -3.62 3.28
C GLY A 145 29.03 -4.97 2.55
N LYS A 146 28.41 -6.02 3.14
CA LYS A 146 28.49 -7.39 2.63
C LYS A 146 27.15 -8.10 2.59
N ILE A 147 27.06 -9.14 1.76
CA ILE A 147 25.89 -10.02 1.68
C ILE A 147 26.07 -11.15 2.68
N LEU A 148 25.16 -11.24 3.64
CA LEU A 148 25.02 -12.37 4.55
C LEU A 148 24.20 -13.47 3.88
N LYS A 149 24.52 -14.72 4.21
CA LYS A 149 23.86 -15.90 3.67
C LYS A 149 23.69 -16.96 4.75
N GLU A 150 22.46 -17.42 4.92
CA GLU A 150 22.11 -18.54 5.80
C GLU A 150 21.22 -19.52 5.06
N ASN A 151 20.99 -20.72 5.61
CA ASN A 151 19.99 -21.64 5.07
C ASN A 151 18.79 -21.64 5.99
N GLY A 152 17.60 -21.58 5.40
CA GLY A 152 16.34 -21.68 6.11
C GLY A 152 15.37 -22.59 5.37
N ASP A 153 14.27 -22.92 6.03
CA ASP A 153 13.29 -23.83 5.50
C ASP A 153 12.10 -23.08 4.91
N LEU A 154 11.65 -23.52 3.73
CA LEU A 154 10.38 -23.15 3.14
C LEU A 154 9.51 -24.38 2.95
N TYR A 155 8.21 -24.18 3.04
CA TYR A 155 7.21 -25.21 2.88
C TYR A 155 6.37 -24.93 1.64
N PHE A 156 6.04 -25.97 0.89
CA PHE A 156 5.25 -25.88 -0.34
C PHE A 156 4.09 -26.85 -0.28
N SER A 157 2.88 -26.35 -0.49
CA SER A 157 1.67 -27.15 -0.57
C SER A 157 1.47 -27.67 -2.00
N SER A 158 0.99 -28.90 -2.15
CA SER A 158 0.60 -29.43 -3.45
C SER A 158 -0.60 -28.70 -4.08
N ALA A 159 -1.39 -27.99 -3.27
CA ALA A 159 -2.46 -27.10 -3.72
C ALA A 159 -1.94 -25.73 -4.19
N TYR A 160 -0.79 -25.28 -3.66
CA TYR A 160 -0.15 -24.00 -3.94
C TYR A 160 1.36 -24.19 -4.22
N PRO A 161 1.73 -24.87 -5.33
CA PRO A 161 3.09 -25.39 -5.53
C PRO A 161 4.17 -24.32 -5.73
N ASP A 162 3.77 -23.08 -6.03
CA ASP A 162 4.64 -21.94 -6.26
C ASP A 162 4.42 -20.80 -5.23
N VAL A 163 3.68 -21.07 -4.16
CA VAL A 163 3.53 -20.15 -3.02
C VAL A 163 4.37 -20.71 -1.87
N PRO A 164 5.40 -19.98 -1.40
CA PRO A 164 6.19 -20.41 -0.24
C PRO A 164 5.44 -20.14 1.06
N PHE A 165 5.55 -21.08 2.00
CA PHE A 165 5.01 -20.99 3.34
C PHE A 165 6.12 -21.09 4.39
N VAL A 166 5.87 -20.47 5.54
CA VAL A 166 6.66 -20.63 6.77
C VAL A 166 5.74 -21.11 7.89
N THR A 167 6.30 -21.71 8.93
CA THR A 167 5.53 -22.00 10.15
C THR A 167 5.32 -20.71 10.93
N ASP A 168 4.21 -20.65 11.66
CA ASP A 168 3.90 -19.58 12.60
C ASP A 168 5.02 -19.38 13.65
N SER A 169 5.57 -20.46 14.23
CA SER A 169 6.70 -20.33 15.18
C SER A 169 7.95 -19.73 14.51
N TYR A 170 8.23 -20.05 13.25
CA TYR A 170 9.34 -19.44 12.51
C TYR A 170 9.08 -17.97 12.22
N ALA A 171 7.86 -17.62 11.81
CA ALA A 171 7.43 -16.24 11.58
C ALA A 171 7.62 -15.39 12.85
N ILE A 172 7.08 -15.84 13.99
CA ILE A 172 7.21 -15.12 15.26
C ILE A 172 8.67 -15.01 15.71
N LYS A 173 9.47 -16.08 15.61
CA LYS A 173 10.89 -15.99 15.94
C LYS A 173 11.63 -14.99 15.05
N THR A 174 11.40 -15.04 13.74
CA THR A 174 12.05 -14.15 12.77
C THR A 174 11.66 -12.70 13.02
N PHE A 175 10.39 -12.44 13.32
CA PHE A 175 9.93 -11.12 13.75
C PHE A 175 10.68 -10.65 15.00
N LEU A 176 10.73 -11.43 16.07
CA LEU A 176 11.42 -11.04 17.31
C LEU A 176 12.91 -10.75 17.08
N ASP A 177 13.59 -11.61 16.32
CA ASP A 177 15.02 -11.44 15.99
C ASP A 177 15.24 -10.14 15.20
N MET A 178 14.43 -9.87 14.15
CA MET A 178 14.56 -8.67 13.32
C MET A 178 14.21 -7.37 14.07
N TYR A 179 13.39 -7.46 15.11
CA TYR A 179 12.99 -6.34 15.95
C TYR A 179 13.87 -6.17 17.19
N GLY A 180 14.93 -6.99 17.36
CA GLY A 180 15.92 -6.84 18.42
C GLY A 180 15.49 -7.39 19.78
N TYR A 181 14.54 -8.32 19.82
CA TYR A 181 14.11 -8.99 21.05
C TYR A 181 14.89 -10.28 21.28
N GLU A 182 15.46 -10.44 22.47
CA GLU A 182 16.26 -11.63 22.82
C GLU A 182 15.41 -12.79 23.37
N THR A 183 14.19 -12.51 23.85
CA THR A 183 13.31 -13.51 24.45
C THR A 183 12.41 -14.17 23.42
N ALA A 184 12.37 -15.50 23.41
CA ALA A 184 11.37 -16.25 22.63
C ALA A 184 9.95 -15.92 23.14
N ALA A 185 9.01 -15.70 22.21
CA ALA A 185 7.60 -15.55 22.56
C ALA A 185 7.10 -16.78 23.32
N LYS A 186 6.34 -16.55 24.39
CA LYS A 186 5.67 -17.63 25.11
C LYS A 186 4.48 -18.11 24.28
N GLU A 187 4.57 -19.35 23.79
CA GLU A 187 3.53 -19.99 22.98
C GLU A 187 2.50 -20.72 23.86
N THR A 188 1.23 -20.63 23.48
CA THR A 188 0.12 -21.41 24.03
C THR A 188 -0.66 -22.04 22.89
N LYS A 189 -0.88 -23.35 22.94
CA LYS A 189 -1.64 -24.10 21.92
C LYS A 189 -2.95 -24.64 22.47
N SER A 190 -4.01 -24.64 21.66
CA SER A 190 -5.23 -25.39 21.97
C SER A 190 -4.99 -26.90 21.92
N LYS A 191 -5.87 -27.70 22.52
CA LYS A 191 -5.75 -29.17 22.57
C LYS A 191 -5.68 -29.84 21.19
N ASN A 192 -6.27 -29.22 20.17
CA ASN A 192 -6.26 -29.70 18.78
C ASN A 192 -5.17 -29.03 17.92
N ASN A 193 -4.35 -28.14 18.46
CA ASN A 193 -3.35 -27.32 17.74
C ASN A 193 -3.93 -26.42 16.64
N HIS A 194 -5.25 -26.17 16.62
CA HIS A 194 -5.86 -25.28 15.64
C HIS A 194 -5.80 -23.81 16.07
N LEU A 195 -5.45 -23.53 17.31
CA LEU A 195 -5.21 -22.17 17.82
C LEU A 195 -3.83 -22.14 18.47
N HIS A 196 -2.95 -21.33 17.91
CA HIS A 196 -1.65 -21.00 18.50
C HIS A 196 -1.63 -19.52 18.88
N SER A 197 -1.25 -19.20 20.11
CA SER A 197 -1.16 -17.83 20.61
C SER A 197 0.22 -17.56 21.17
N PHE A 198 0.76 -16.41 20.85
CA PHE A 198 2.11 -15.97 21.21
C PHE A 198 2.01 -14.69 22.03
N ALA A 199 2.54 -14.72 23.25
CA ALA A 199 2.74 -13.50 24.02
C ALA A 199 3.90 -12.72 23.38
N MET A 200 3.62 -11.46 23.05
CA MET A 200 4.53 -10.57 22.35
C MET A 200 5.03 -9.48 23.30
N PRO A 201 6.05 -8.69 22.90
CA PRO A 201 6.46 -7.48 23.61
C PRO A 201 5.29 -6.51 23.86
N MET A 202 5.48 -5.55 24.77
CA MET A 202 4.45 -4.56 25.13
C MET A 202 3.15 -5.18 25.67
N ASN A 203 3.22 -6.38 26.25
CA ASN A 203 2.07 -7.14 26.75
C ASN A 203 0.97 -7.39 25.69
N THR A 204 1.34 -7.47 24.41
CA THR A 204 0.39 -7.82 23.34
C THR A 204 0.38 -9.32 23.06
N THR A 205 -0.54 -9.76 22.20
CA THR A 205 -0.67 -11.15 21.77
C THR A 205 -0.97 -11.23 20.29
N VAL A 206 -0.33 -12.20 19.62
CA VAL A 206 -0.68 -12.63 18.26
C VAL A 206 -1.27 -14.02 18.33
N ALA A 207 -2.41 -14.25 17.67
CA ALA A 207 -3.09 -15.54 17.65
C ALA A 207 -3.38 -16.00 16.22
N PHE A 208 -2.97 -17.22 15.89
CA PHE A 208 -3.30 -17.91 14.65
C PHE A 208 -4.43 -18.90 14.93
N ASP A 209 -5.62 -18.62 14.41
CA ASP A 209 -6.80 -19.46 14.57
C ASP A 209 -7.16 -20.10 13.22
N TYR A 210 -6.75 -21.37 13.05
CA TYR A 210 -6.99 -22.15 11.84
C TYR A 210 -8.48 -22.45 11.63
N ASP A 211 -9.26 -22.66 12.69
CA ASP A 211 -10.69 -22.99 12.57
C ASP A 211 -11.48 -21.79 12.04
N LYS A 212 -11.12 -20.58 12.48
CA LYS A 212 -11.70 -19.33 11.97
C LYS A 212 -10.99 -18.79 10.74
N GLN A 213 -9.82 -19.31 10.40
CA GLN A 213 -8.93 -18.78 9.37
C GLN A 213 -8.63 -17.29 9.60
N ILE A 214 -8.13 -16.94 10.79
CA ILE A 214 -7.75 -15.56 11.11
C ILE A 214 -6.39 -15.51 11.80
N MET A 215 -5.67 -14.41 11.60
CA MET A 215 -4.57 -13.99 12.47
C MET A 215 -5.02 -12.75 13.24
N GLY A 216 -5.12 -12.87 14.56
CA GLY A 216 -5.55 -11.79 15.45
C GLY A 216 -4.39 -11.12 16.18
N PHE A 217 -4.50 -9.81 16.37
CA PHE A 217 -3.61 -8.97 17.15
C PHE A 217 -4.42 -8.33 18.28
N SER A 218 -3.95 -8.43 19.53
CA SER A 218 -4.62 -7.75 20.65
C SER A 218 -4.47 -6.23 20.58
N ASP A 219 -3.35 -5.77 20.01
CA ASP A 219 -3.06 -4.38 19.64
C ASP A 219 -2.05 -4.47 18.49
N PHE A 220 -2.46 -4.11 17.27
CA PHE A 220 -1.63 -4.23 16.07
C PHE A 220 -0.41 -3.29 16.13
N THR A 221 -0.63 -2.03 16.49
CA THR A 221 0.41 -1.00 16.49
C THR A 221 1.48 -1.27 17.55
N SER A 222 1.09 -1.64 18.77
CA SER A 222 2.04 -2.00 19.83
C SER A 222 2.80 -3.30 19.56
N THR A 223 2.22 -4.22 18.78
CA THR A 223 2.89 -5.48 18.45
C THR A 223 4.09 -5.25 17.53
N LEU A 224 4.05 -4.24 16.66
CA LEU A 224 5.05 -4.00 15.62
C LEU A 224 6.17 -3.05 16.07
N VAL A 225 6.55 -3.06 17.35
CA VAL A 225 7.52 -2.09 17.91
C VAL A 225 8.89 -2.71 18.05
N MET A 226 9.95 -2.01 17.59
CA MET A 226 11.32 -2.45 17.83
C MET A 226 11.71 -2.31 19.29
N ASN A 227 12.59 -3.20 19.77
CA ASN A 227 13.07 -3.15 21.14
C ASN A 227 13.71 -1.78 21.45
N GLY A 228 13.29 -1.16 22.56
CA GLY A 228 13.74 0.19 22.96
C GLY A 228 13.07 1.36 22.24
N CYS A 229 12.09 1.11 21.37
CA CYS A 229 11.29 2.12 20.68
C CYS A 229 9.87 2.19 21.27
N MET A 230 9.11 3.23 20.90
CA MET A 230 7.70 3.36 21.27
C MET A 230 6.76 2.85 20.18
N PRO A 231 5.57 2.37 20.56
CA PRO A 231 4.46 2.22 19.63
C PRO A 231 4.26 3.50 18.84
N PHE A 232 4.15 3.33 17.52
CA PHE A 232 3.80 4.46 16.67
C PHE A 232 4.76 5.63 16.80
N ASN A 233 6.08 5.37 16.77
CA ASN A 233 7.07 6.43 16.85
C ASN A 233 7.05 7.28 15.55
N PRO A 234 6.71 8.59 15.60
CA PRO A 234 6.65 9.42 14.40
C PRO A 234 8.02 9.57 13.73
N PHE A 235 9.11 9.37 14.48
CA PHE A 235 10.50 9.51 14.01
C PHE A 235 11.07 8.23 13.39
N GLY A 236 10.23 7.21 13.22
CA GLY A 236 10.57 5.94 12.59
C GLY A 236 10.55 4.78 13.57
N ALA A 237 10.20 3.61 13.06
CA ALA A 237 10.04 2.38 13.85
C ALA A 237 11.32 1.93 14.59
N SER A 238 12.49 2.41 14.17
CA SER A 238 13.81 2.11 14.73
C SER A 238 14.43 3.26 15.54
N CYS A 239 13.73 4.39 15.68
CA CYS A 239 14.30 5.55 16.37
C CYS A 239 14.27 5.35 17.90
N PRO A 240 15.41 5.49 18.60
CA PRO A 240 15.47 5.35 20.06
C PRO A 240 14.58 6.34 20.79
N TYR A 241 14.10 5.95 21.98
CA TYR A 241 13.20 6.78 22.78
C TYR A 241 13.81 8.08 23.31
N ASN A 242 15.14 8.13 23.50
CA ASN A 242 15.87 9.31 23.93
C ASN A 242 17.27 9.31 23.30
N THR A 243 17.78 10.50 23.02
CA THR A 243 19.14 10.72 22.53
C THR A 243 19.74 11.95 23.24
N ASN A 244 20.99 12.31 22.91
CA ASN A 244 21.53 13.61 23.32
C ASN A 244 20.88 14.78 22.56
N PHE A 245 20.30 14.50 21.38
CA PHE A 245 19.71 15.51 20.49
C PHE A 245 18.25 15.83 20.82
N PHE A 246 17.52 14.89 21.40
CA PHE A 246 16.15 15.10 21.88
C PHE A 246 15.81 14.19 23.05
N LYS A 247 14.88 14.65 23.89
CA LYS A 247 14.34 13.92 25.04
C LYS A 247 12.82 13.91 25.00
N THR A 248 12.25 12.74 25.22
CA THR A 248 10.81 12.57 25.36
C THR A 248 10.34 13.13 26.72
N GLN A 249 9.18 13.78 26.73
CA GLN A 249 8.62 14.41 27.91
C GLN A 249 7.65 13.48 28.67
N PRO A 250 7.40 13.71 29.98
CA PRO A 250 6.53 12.84 30.78
C PRO A 250 5.06 12.77 30.33
N ASN A 251 4.62 13.71 29.49
CA ASN A 251 3.28 13.78 28.92
C ASN A 251 3.15 13.07 27.54
N ASP A 252 4.23 12.47 27.05
CA ASP A 252 4.18 11.52 25.95
C ASP A 252 3.29 10.33 26.35
N ARG A 253 2.36 9.96 25.46
CA ARG A 253 1.33 8.97 25.79
C ARG A 253 0.87 8.21 24.56
N TYR A 254 0.94 6.89 24.68
CA TYR A 254 0.29 5.96 23.77
C TYR A 254 -1.02 5.42 24.35
N ASP A 255 -2.08 5.45 23.55
CA ASP A 255 -3.36 4.83 23.85
C ASP A 255 -3.58 3.65 22.89
N ALA A 256 -3.74 2.46 23.46
CA ALA A 256 -3.87 1.22 22.70
C ALA A 256 -5.12 1.21 21.83
N GLY A 257 -4.95 0.74 20.59
CA GLY A 257 -6.06 0.56 19.66
C GLY A 257 -6.90 -0.69 19.94
N GLU A 258 -8.01 -0.80 19.21
CA GLU A 258 -8.84 -1.97 19.14
C GLU A 258 -8.08 -3.18 18.56
N ALA A 259 -8.48 -4.37 19.01
CA ALA A 259 -7.96 -5.61 18.48
C ALA A 259 -8.32 -5.75 16.99
N MET A 260 -7.36 -6.19 16.18
CA MET A 260 -7.51 -6.36 14.73
C MET A 260 -7.37 -7.83 14.36
N ALA A 261 -8.04 -8.26 13.30
CA ALA A 261 -7.83 -9.59 12.72
C ALA A 261 -7.70 -9.53 11.20
N CYS A 262 -6.64 -10.15 10.67
CA CYS A 262 -6.48 -10.38 9.24
C CYS A 262 -7.17 -11.69 8.87
N THR A 263 -7.99 -11.68 7.82
CA THR A 263 -8.76 -12.85 7.37
C THR A 263 -7.99 -13.70 6.38
N PHE A 264 -8.10 -15.02 6.54
CA PHE A 264 -7.54 -16.05 5.68
C PHE A 264 -8.68 -16.89 5.08
N GLY A 265 -8.40 -17.55 3.97
CA GLY A 265 -9.35 -18.45 3.32
C GLY A 265 -8.71 -19.29 2.22
N PHE A 266 -9.19 -20.52 2.03
CA PHE A 266 -8.66 -21.41 0.99
C PHE A 266 -8.87 -20.90 -0.44
N ASP A 267 -9.91 -20.10 -0.67
CA ASP A 267 -10.16 -19.43 -1.96
C ASP A 267 -9.61 -17.98 -1.98
N GLU A 268 -8.87 -17.60 -0.93
CA GLU A 268 -8.22 -16.29 -0.70
C GLU A 268 -6.74 -16.50 -0.38
N VAL A 269 -6.27 -16.05 0.80
CA VAL A 269 -4.94 -16.30 1.38
C VAL A 269 -5.00 -17.56 2.25
N PRO A 270 -4.31 -18.67 1.89
CA PRO A 270 -4.45 -19.93 2.63
C PRO A 270 -3.68 -19.92 3.96
N MET A 271 -4.34 -20.32 5.05
CA MET A 271 -3.70 -20.81 6.26
C MET A 271 -3.79 -22.34 6.26
N LEU A 272 -2.67 -23.03 6.40
CA LEU A 272 -2.61 -24.50 6.37
C LEU A 272 -2.24 -25.04 7.75
N ILE A 273 -2.55 -26.31 7.99
CA ILE A 273 -2.16 -27.01 9.20
C ILE A 273 -1.70 -28.42 8.84
N GLU A 274 -0.60 -28.87 9.46
CA GLU A 274 -0.13 -30.26 9.42
C GLU A 274 0.64 -30.55 10.71
N GLY A 275 0.14 -31.51 11.51
CA GLY A 275 0.73 -31.83 12.80
C GLY A 275 0.46 -30.75 13.86
N ASP A 276 1.51 -30.21 14.44
CA ASP A 276 1.50 -29.15 15.47
C ASP A 276 1.95 -27.79 14.93
N HIS A 277 1.92 -27.61 13.61
CA HIS A 277 2.35 -26.40 12.93
C HIS A 277 1.21 -25.79 12.11
N ILE A 278 1.04 -24.48 12.26
CA ILE A 278 0.24 -23.66 11.36
C ILE A 278 1.21 -23.05 10.34
N PHE A 279 0.83 -23.11 9.06
CA PHE A 279 1.62 -22.57 7.97
C PHE A 279 0.91 -21.37 7.36
N ILE A 280 1.65 -20.28 7.21
CA ILE A 280 1.20 -19.04 6.57
C ILE A 280 2.08 -18.72 5.36
N PRO A 281 1.55 -18.06 4.32
CA PRO A 281 2.37 -17.63 3.20
C PRO A 281 3.50 -16.72 3.68
N LEU A 282 4.72 -16.94 3.17
CA LEU A 282 5.89 -16.13 3.51
C LEU A 282 5.62 -14.65 3.29
N GLN A 283 4.92 -14.32 2.19
CA GLN A 283 4.59 -12.95 1.85
C GLN A 283 3.67 -12.29 2.87
N THR A 284 2.61 -12.99 3.29
CA THR A 284 1.67 -12.44 4.30
C THR A 284 2.36 -12.19 5.63
N PHE A 285 3.30 -13.07 6.03
CA PHE A 285 4.17 -12.80 7.18
C PHE A 285 5.02 -11.55 6.95
N SER A 286 5.72 -11.49 5.81
CA SER A 286 6.58 -10.36 5.45
C SER A 286 5.84 -9.03 5.55
N ASP A 287 4.68 -8.92 4.92
CA ASP A 287 3.99 -7.63 4.83
C ASP A 287 3.21 -7.25 6.10
N LEU A 288 2.75 -8.20 6.91
CA LEU A 288 2.09 -7.84 8.18
C LEU A 288 3.07 -7.53 9.31
N PHE A 289 4.29 -8.08 9.27
CA PHE A 289 5.25 -7.95 10.37
C PHE A 289 6.48 -7.12 10.03
N LEU A 290 6.97 -7.13 8.79
CA LEU A 290 8.26 -6.53 8.45
C LEU A 290 8.13 -5.21 7.67
N SER A 291 6.98 -4.99 7.03
CA SER A 291 6.64 -3.74 6.32
C SER A 291 6.78 -2.50 7.20
N TYR A 292 6.43 -2.62 8.49
CA TYR A 292 6.48 -1.55 9.48
C TYR A 292 7.89 -0.99 9.69
N ILE A 293 8.92 -1.83 9.56
CA ILE A 293 10.34 -1.42 9.59
C ILE A 293 10.94 -1.26 8.18
N GLY A 294 10.10 -1.26 7.13
CA GLY A 294 10.51 -1.07 5.74
C GLY A 294 11.27 -2.25 5.12
N ASN A 295 11.18 -3.44 5.72
CA ASN A 295 11.87 -4.65 5.26
C ASN A 295 10.87 -5.69 4.70
N PHE A 296 11.31 -6.48 3.73
CA PHE A 296 10.49 -7.49 3.08
C PHE A 296 11.27 -8.79 2.86
N MET A 297 10.64 -9.93 3.16
CA MET A 297 11.14 -11.26 2.84
C MET A 297 10.53 -11.77 1.53
N GLN A 298 11.33 -11.77 0.47
CA GLN A 298 10.85 -12.12 -0.87
C GLN A 298 11.55 -13.36 -1.42
N TYR A 299 10.77 -14.32 -1.90
CA TYR A 299 11.28 -15.54 -2.53
C TYR A 299 11.32 -15.38 -4.04
N ASN A 300 12.51 -15.42 -4.64
CA ASN A 300 12.66 -15.25 -6.09
C ASN A 300 12.57 -16.57 -6.89
N GLY A 301 12.29 -17.68 -6.22
CA GLY A 301 12.30 -19.04 -6.79
C GLY A 301 13.59 -19.83 -6.55
N LYS A 302 14.68 -19.17 -6.11
CA LYS A 302 15.97 -19.80 -5.76
C LYS A 302 16.32 -19.63 -4.29
N GLY A 303 16.07 -18.46 -3.71
CA GLY A 303 16.33 -18.13 -2.31
C GLY A 303 15.38 -17.05 -1.81
N VAL A 304 15.42 -16.82 -0.50
CA VAL A 304 14.70 -15.74 0.17
C VAL A 304 15.64 -14.55 0.35
N PHE A 305 15.16 -13.35 0.10
CA PHE A 305 15.92 -12.12 0.19
C PHE A 305 15.21 -11.19 1.17
N ILE A 306 15.93 -10.70 2.18
CA ILE A 306 15.49 -9.58 3.01
C ILE A 306 15.89 -8.31 2.27
N ILE A 307 14.90 -7.57 1.77
CA ILE A 307 15.10 -6.38 0.95
C ILE A 307 14.36 -5.20 1.56
N ASP A 308 14.73 -4.00 1.13
CA ASP A 308 14.00 -2.76 1.42
C ASP A 308 13.71 -2.01 0.11
N ALA A 309 12.89 -0.96 0.22
CA ALA A 309 12.47 -0.11 -0.91
C ALA A 309 13.63 0.51 -1.72
N SER A 310 14.81 0.68 -1.12
CA SER A 310 15.99 1.30 -1.73
C SER A 310 16.87 0.32 -2.52
N ILE A 311 16.61 -0.99 -2.47
CA ILE A 311 17.52 -2.02 -3.02
C ILE A 311 17.94 -1.76 -4.46
N ALA A 312 17.03 -1.27 -5.31
CA ALA A 312 17.30 -1.00 -6.73
C ALA A 312 18.03 0.33 -6.98
N LYS A 313 18.05 1.24 -5.99
CA LYS A 313 18.60 2.60 -6.11
C LYS A 313 19.97 2.74 -5.44
N SER A 314 20.34 1.81 -4.55
CA SER A 314 21.59 1.87 -3.79
C SER A 314 22.75 1.24 -4.57
N PRO A 315 23.82 2.00 -4.90
CA PRO A 315 25.02 1.44 -5.55
C PRO A 315 25.69 0.34 -4.71
N ALA A 316 25.68 0.50 -3.37
CA ALA A 316 26.24 -0.49 -2.44
C ALA A 316 25.50 -1.83 -2.48
N LYS A 317 24.23 -1.84 -2.91
CA LYS A 317 23.38 -3.04 -3.00
C LYS A 317 23.31 -3.62 -4.42
N ALA A 318 24.10 -3.12 -5.38
CA ALA A 318 23.95 -3.50 -6.80
C ALA A 318 24.10 -5.02 -7.05
N ASP A 319 25.10 -5.66 -6.45
CA ASP A 319 25.30 -7.12 -6.58
C ASP A 319 24.19 -7.91 -5.89
N TYR A 320 23.75 -7.44 -4.72
CA TYR A 320 22.64 -8.03 -3.99
C TYR A 320 21.33 -7.96 -4.80
N TYR A 321 21.06 -6.79 -5.41
CA TYR A 321 19.93 -6.58 -6.28
C TYR A 321 19.98 -7.47 -7.54
N LYS A 322 21.16 -7.65 -8.13
CA LYS A 322 21.36 -8.55 -9.27
C LYS A 322 21.06 -10.00 -8.91
N MET A 323 21.48 -10.46 -7.72
CA MET A 323 21.14 -11.80 -7.21
C MET A 323 19.63 -11.96 -6.99
N TYR A 324 18.99 -10.95 -6.40
CA TYR A 324 17.55 -10.93 -6.21
C TYR A 324 16.79 -11.01 -7.55
N GLN A 325 17.25 -10.26 -8.56
CA GLN A 325 16.66 -10.24 -9.90
C GLN A 325 16.85 -11.54 -10.71
N ASP A 326 17.73 -12.45 -10.29
CA ASP A 326 18.00 -13.74 -10.93
C ASP A 326 16.90 -14.79 -10.65
N CYS A 327 15.74 -14.52 -11.24
CA CYS A 327 14.53 -15.34 -11.15
C CYS A 327 14.07 -15.82 -12.54
N LYS A 328 13.03 -16.66 -12.55
CA LYS A 328 12.49 -17.22 -13.80
C LYS A 328 11.60 -16.18 -14.54
N LYS A 329 12.16 -15.53 -15.55
CA LYS A 329 11.52 -14.48 -16.37
C LYS A 329 10.48 -15.03 -17.36
N THR A 330 9.29 -15.39 -16.86
CA THR A 330 8.25 -16.03 -17.70
C THR A 330 7.14 -15.09 -18.17
N GLY A 331 7.00 -13.92 -17.52
CA GLY A 331 5.85 -13.03 -17.74
C GLY A 331 4.49 -13.61 -17.33
N LYS A 332 4.46 -14.82 -16.74
CA LYS A 332 3.23 -15.51 -16.31
C LYS A 332 3.44 -16.26 -15.02
N ILE A 333 2.46 -16.16 -14.13
CA ILE A 333 2.44 -16.89 -12.86
C ILE A 333 1.32 -17.93 -12.85
N SER A 334 1.36 -18.86 -11.90
CA SER A 334 0.23 -19.79 -11.75
C SER A 334 -1.00 -19.04 -11.27
N SER A 335 -2.17 -19.64 -11.49
CA SER A 335 -3.43 -19.10 -10.93
C SER A 335 -3.45 -19.14 -9.40
N ALA A 336 -2.66 -20.00 -8.77
CA ALA A 336 -2.57 -20.07 -7.31
C ALA A 336 -1.77 -18.87 -6.78
N LEU A 337 -0.59 -18.59 -7.36
CA LEU A 337 0.20 -17.43 -7.00
C LEU A 337 -0.53 -16.12 -7.31
N ALA A 338 -1.22 -16.01 -8.46
CA ALA A 338 -2.02 -14.82 -8.78
C ALA A 338 -3.17 -14.59 -7.77
N GLN A 339 -3.80 -15.66 -7.29
CA GLN A 339 -4.85 -15.58 -6.27
C GLN A 339 -4.27 -15.11 -4.93
N VAL A 340 -3.19 -15.75 -4.48
CA VAL A 340 -2.54 -15.37 -3.21
C VAL A 340 -2.04 -13.93 -3.29
N ASN A 341 -1.34 -13.54 -4.36
CA ASN A 341 -0.87 -12.17 -4.57
C ASN A 341 -2.00 -11.14 -4.45
N TYR A 342 -3.15 -11.42 -5.08
CA TYR A 342 -4.26 -10.48 -5.07
C TYR A 342 -4.90 -10.32 -3.68
N TYR A 343 -5.24 -11.42 -3.02
CA TYR A 343 -5.91 -11.36 -1.72
C TYR A 343 -4.97 -10.98 -0.57
N GLU A 344 -3.69 -11.34 -0.67
CA GLU A 344 -2.66 -10.87 0.25
C GLU A 344 -2.48 -9.35 0.12
N LEU A 345 -2.35 -8.82 -1.11
CA LEU A 345 -2.32 -7.36 -1.33
C LEU A 345 -3.56 -6.67 -0.75
N CYS A 346 -4.75 -7.28 -0.88
CA CYS A 346 -5.97 -6.73 -0.26
C CYS A 346 -5.85 -6.68 1.27
N ASN A 347 -5.47 -7.79 1.90
CA ASN A 347 -5.29 -7.87 3.36
C ASN A 347 -4.24 -6.86 3.86
N THR A 348 -3.11 -6.75 3.16
CA THR A 348 -2.02 -5.85 3.51
C THR A 348 -2.47 -4.39 3.40
N LEU A 349 -3.20 -4.03 2.33
CA LEU A 349 -3.77 -2.68 2.21
C LEU A 349 -4.89 -2.42 3.23
N ASP A 350 -5.73 -3.40 3.55
CA ASP A 350 -6.77 -3.29 4.59
C ASP A 350 -6.12 -3.05 5.99
N ALA A 351 -4.91 -3.57 6.22
CA ALA A 351 -4.16 -3.42 7.49
C ALA A 351 -3.23 -2.20 7.57
N HIS A 352 -2.78 -1.65 6.43
CA HIS A 352 -1.75 -0.61 6.41
C HIS A 352 -2.12 0.66 5.62
N TYR A 353 -3.20 0.70 4.84
CA TYR A 353 -3.55 1.93 4.13
C TYR A 353 -4.36 2.88 5.03
N GLY A 354 -3.81 4.06 5.33
CA GLY A 354 -4.41 5.00 6.30
C GLY A 354 -5.55 5.86 5.77
N LEU A 355 -5.77 5.92 4.45
CA LEU A 355 -6.79 6.78 3.84
C LEU A 355 -8.07 6.02 3.46
N GLN A 356 -8.29 4.84 4.02
CA GLN A 356 -9.44 3.98 3.70
C GLN A 356 -10.78 4.71 3.84
N GLU A 357 -11.04 5.33 4.99
CA GLU A 357 -12.30 6.02 5.26
C GLU A 357 -12.53 7.19 4.30
N LYS A 358 -11.50 8.02 4.08
CA LYS A 358 -11.55 9.19 3.19
C LYS A 358 -11.78 8.82 1.74
N HIS A 359 -11.27 7.66 1.32
CA HIS A 359 -11.47 7.12 -0.02
C HIS A 359 -12.71 6.22 -0.13
N HIS A 360 -13.51 6.11 0.94
CA HIS A 360 -14.69 5.26 1.02
C HIS A 360 -14.39 3.80 0.65
N ILE A 361 -13.27 3.29 1.17
CA ILE A 361 -12.78 1.93 1.01
C ILE A 361 -13.13 1.17 2.28
N ASN A 362 -14.13 0.28 2.20
CA ASN A 362 -14.45 -0.62 3.30
C ASN A 362 -13.55 -1.86 3.31
N THR A 363 -13.28 -2.39 2.12
CA THR A 363 -12.29 -3.46 1.88
C THR A 363 -11.69 -3.28 0.49
N PHE A 364 -10.42 -3.63 0.34
CA PHE A 364 -9.73 -3.54 -0.95
C PHE A 364 -10.24 -4.54 -1.99
N ASP A 365 -10.75 -5.70 -1.57
CA ASP A 365 -11.39 -6.66 -2.49
C ASP A 365 -12.61 -6.04 -3.20
N ALA A 366 -13.50 -5.44 -2.41
CA ALA A 366 -14.70 -4.79 -2.93
C ALA A 366 -14.33 -3.56 -3.77
N PHE A 367 -13.33 -2.80 -3.35
CA PHE A 367 -12.83 -1.64 -4.09
C PHE A 367 -12.30 -2.02 -5.47
N PHE A 368 -11.40 -3.01 -5.56
CA PHE A 368 -10.83 -3.45 -6.84
C PHE A 368 -11.85 -4.12 -7.75
N GLU A 369 -12.86 -4.83 -7.23
CA GLU A 369 -13.95 -5.35 -8.05
C GLU A 369 -14.78 -4.19 -8.64
N ARG A 370 -15.17 -3.19 -7.82
CA ARG A 370 -15.93 -2.00 -8.29
C ARG A 370 -15.16 -1.21 -9.35
N LYS A 371 -13.85 -1.04 -9.17
CA LYS A 371 -12.98 -0.32 -10.12
C LYS A 371 -12.59 -1.17 -11.34
N GLY A 372 -12.94 -2.46 -11.38
CA GLY A 372 -12.70 -3.35 -12.53
C GLY A 372 -11.26 -3.90 -12.62
N TYR A 373 -10.51 -3.89 -11.52
CA TYR A 373 -9.12 -4.35 -11.45
C TYR A 373 -8.98 -5.80 -10.94
N LYS A 374 -9.91 -6.29 -10.11
CA LYS A 374 -9.86 -7.67 -9.55
C LYS A 374 -9.57 -8.74 -10.60
N LYS A 375 -10.30 -8.71 -11.72
CA LYS A 375 -10.10 -9.68 -12.81
C LYS A 375 -8.72 -9.59 -13.48
N LYS A 376 -8.14 -8.39 -13.58
CA LYS A 376 -6.81 -8.16 -14.18
C LYS A 376 -5.72 -8.68 -13.25
N MET A 377 -5.84 -8.38 -11.95
CA MET A 377 -4.93 -8.86 -10.91
C MET A 377 -4.98 -10.40 -10.76
N LEU A 378 -6.15 -11.02 -10.96
CA LEU A 378 -6.31 -12.49 -10.94
C LEU A 378 -5.96 -13.19 -12.29
N SER A 379 -5.42 -12.47 -13.27
CA SER A 379 -5.26 -13.00 -14.64
C SER A 379 -4.12 -14.02 -14.80
N GLY A 380 -3.10 -13.94 -13.94
CA GLY A 380 -1.83 -14.66 -14.06
C GLY A 380 -0.91 -14.11 -15.17
N ASP A 381 -1.30 -13.04 -15.85
CA ASP A 381 -0.46 -12.29 -16.78
C ASP A 381 0.26 -11.18 -16.00
N LEU A 382 1.58 -11.30 -15.84
CA LEU A 382 2.32 -10.36 -14.99
C LEU A 382 2.28 -8.93 -15.51
N ILE A 383 2.18 -8.71 -16.82
CA ILE A 383 2.10 -7.35 -17.37
C ILE A 383 0.77 -6.70 -16.94
N GLU A 384 -0.34 -7.44 -17.02
CA GLU A 384 -1.65 -6.94 -16.58
C GLU A 384 -1.72 -6.74 -15.07
N ILE A 385 -1.09 -7.62 -14.29
CA ILE A 385 -1.00 -7.48 -12.83
C ILE A 385 -0.18 -6.25 -12.47
N THR A 386 1.03 -6.11 -12.99
CA THR A 386 1.90 -4.95 -12.72
C THR A 386 1.23 -3.64 -13.13
N LYS A 387 0.57 -3.55 -14.30
CA LYS A 387 -0.20 -2.36 -14.66
C LYS A 387 -1.34 -2.04 -13.68
N SER A 388 -1.95 -3.08 -13.10
CA SER A 388 -3.02 -2.93 -12.12
C SER A 388 -2.47 -2.44 -10.77
N GLU A 389 -1.30 -2.93 -10.35
CA GLU A 389 -0.60 -2.48 -9.16
C GLU A 389 -0.07 -1.03 -9.32
N MET A 390 0.51 -0.68 -10.46
CA MET A 390 0.97 0.70 -10.72
C MET A 390 -0.19 1.72 -10.79
N ALA A 391 -1.41 1.26 -11.05
CA ALA A 391 -2.60 2.13 -11.06
C ALA A 391 -3.06 2.54 -9.65
N LEU A 392 -2.57 1.88 -8.58
CA LEU A 392 -2.94 2.18 -7.19
C LEU A 392 -2.75 3.67 -6.88
N ALA A 393 -1.52 4.16 -6.98
CA ALA A 393 -1.19 5.55 -6.67
C ALA A 393 -1.86 6.56 -7.61
N ARG A 394 -1.64 6.41 -8.93
CA ARG A 394 -1.90 7.48 -9.91
C ARG A 394 -3.32 7.52 -10.48
N ILE A 395 -4.13 6.49 -10.22
CA ILE A 395 -5.50 6.35 -10.77
C ILE A 395 -6.51 6.04 -9.67
N LEU A 396 -6.17 5.12 -8.77
CA LEU A 396 -7.16 4.57 -7.84
C LEU A 396 -7.26 5.36 -6.54
N PHE A 397 -6.12 5.73 -5.97
CA PHE A 397 -6.03 6.45 -4.72
C PHE A 397 -6.01 7.96 -4.94
N GLU A 398 -5.30 8.40 -5.99
CA GLU A 398 -5.13 9.82 -6.29
C GLU A 398 -4.46 10.61 -5.14
N ASP A 399 -3.71 9.90 -4.28
CA ASP A 399 -2.89 10.47 -3.22
C ASP A 399 -1.41 10.56 -3.63
N PHE A 400 -0.67 11.48 -3.02
CA PHE A 400 0.70 11.82 -3.38
C PHE A 400 1.78 11.13 -2.54
N HIS A 401 1.39 10.35 -1.53
CA HIS A 401 2.30 9.51 -0.75
C HIS A 401 2.38 8.08 -1.27
N SER A 402 1.45 7.65 -2.10
CA SER A 402 1.47 6.32 -2.70
C SER A 402 2.24 6.31 -4.02
N GLY A 403 2.91 5.20 -4.34
CA GLY A 403 3.71 5.07 -5.55
C GLY A 403 4.23 3.66 -5.82
N ASP A 404 4.66 3.40 -7.05
CA ASP A 404 5.39 2.18 -7.39
C ASP A 404 6.89 2.34 -7.09
N THR A 405 7.48 1.38 -6.36
CA THR A 405 8.89 1.44 -5.97
C THR A 405 9.74 0.41 -6.71
N LEU A 406 9.27 -0.84 -6.75
CA LEU A 406 9.97 -1.95 -7.38
C LEU A 406 8.97 -2.85 -8.12
N GLN A 407 9.26 -3.14 -9.38
CA GLN A 407 8.47 -4.10 -10.15
C GLN A 407 8.92 -5.54 -9.89
N SER A 408 7.97 -6.47 -9.97
CA SER A 408 8.19 -7.92 -9.86
C SER A 408 9.45 -8.38 -10.60
N CYS A 409 10.30 -9.12 -9.88
CA CYS A 409 11.46 -9.74 -10.51
C CYS A 409 11.04 -10.71 -11.65
N TYR A 410 9.86 -11.34 -11.59
CA TYR A 410 9.41 -12.34 -12.59
C TYR A 410 9.07 -11.78 -13.98
N LEU A 411 9.03 -10.45 -14.13
CA LEU A 411 8.78 -9.79 -15.40
C LEU A 411 9.87 -10.08 -16.44
N SER A 412 9.47 -10.32 -17.68
CA SER A 412 10.42 -10.50 -18.79
C SER A 412 11.03 -9.18 -19.28
N LYS A 413 10.39 -8.05 -18.97
CA LYS A 413 10.82 -6.70 -19.29
C LYS A 413 10.10 -5.71 -18.35
N PRO A 414 10.68 -4.52 -18.09
CA PRO A 414 9.98 -3.45 -17.38
C PRO A 414 8.64 -3.11 -18.03
N VAL A 415 7.68 -2.70 -17.20
CA VAL A 415 6.37 -2.23 -17.63
C VAL A 415 6.32 -0.72 -17.47
N ASP A 416 6.11 -0.02 -18.58
CA ASP A 416 5.89 1.42 -18.55
C ASP A 416 4.43 1.74 -18.21
N PHE A 417 4.25 2.83 -17.46
CA PHE A 417 2.93 3.39 -17.19
C PHE A 417 2.47 4.24 -18.37
N ASP A 418 1.19 4.18 -18.72
CA ASP A 418 0.59 5.04 -19.75
C ASP A 418 0.20 6.38 -19.13
N PRO A 419 0.90 7.50 -19.44
CA PRO A 419 0.61 8.79 -18.81
C PRO A 419 -0.80 9.32 -19.13
N SER A 420 -1.43 8.84 -20.20
CA SER A 420 -2.81 9.24 -20.55
C SER A 420 -3.86 8.69 -19.59
N GLN A 421 -3.49 7.76 -18.70
CA GLN A 421 -4.38 7.15 -17.72
C GLN A 421 -4.30 7.80 -16.33
N ILE A 422 -3.34 8.69 -16.10
CA ILE A 422 -3.17 9.38 -14.81
C ILE A 422 -4.41 10.23 -14.52
N SER A 423 -4.84 10.26 -13.25
CA SER A 423 -5.96 11.10 -12.83
C SER A 423 -5.71 12.59 -13.16
N PRO A 424 -6.72 13.34 -13.63
CA PRO A 424 -6.64 14.78 -13.81
C PRO A 424 -6.19 15.53 -12.55
N SER A 425 -6.67 15.11 -11.36
CA SER A 425 -6.30 15.74 -10.08
C SER A 425 -4.79 15.67 -9.84
N PHE A 426 -4.19 14.51 -10.14
CA PHE A 426 -2.77 14.27 -9.99
C PHE A 426 -1.94 15.13 -10.98
N ILE A 427 -2.39 15.24 -12.23
CA ILE A 427 -1.75 16.09 -13.25
C ILE A 427 -1.85 17.57 -12.86
N GLU A 428 -3.01 18.01 -12.41
CA GLU A 428 -3.29 19.40 -12.07
C GLU A 428 -2.44 19.86 -10.87
N ARG A 429 -2.31 19.02 -9.84
CA ARG A 429 -1.42 19.31 -8.72
C ARG A 429 0.04 19.47 -9.16
N ASN A 430 0.58 18.54 -9.96
CA ASN A 430 1.97 18.64 -10.43
C ASN A 430 2.23 19.94 -11.23
N LYS A 431 1.31 20.29 -12.13
CA LYS A 431 1.39 21.56 -12.88
C LYS A 431 1.36 22.78 -11.97
N ASN A 432 0.56 22.70 -10.91
CA ASN A 432 0.46 23.79 -9.97
C ASN A 432 1.71 23.94 -9.10
N MET A 433 2.31 22.85 -8.64
CA MET A 433 3.61 22.87 -7.95
C MET A 433 4.68 23.54 -8.81
N GLU A 434 4.77 23.16 -10.09
CA GLU A 434 5.68 23.78 -11.07
C GLU A 434 5.41 25.28 -11.23
N ARG A 435 4.13 25.67 -11.34
CA ARG A 435 3.72 27.08 -11.46
C ARG A 435 4.17 27.93 -10.28
N ILE A 436 4.06 27.40 -9.05
CA ILE A 436 4.44 28.12 -7.82
C ILE A 436 5.96 28.28 -7.73
N VAL A 437 6.72 27.21 -7.98
CA VAL A 437 8.19 27.25 -8.00
C VAL A 437 8.68 28.24 -9.05
N ASN A 438 8.13 28.20 -10.27
CA ASN A 438 8.48 29.12 -11.33
C ASN A 438 8.20 30.58 -10.94
N LYS A 439 7.06 30.84 -10.27
CA LYS A 439 6.76 32.19 -9.81
C LYS A 439 7.75 32.67 -8.75
N ARG A 440 8.10 31.83 -7.79
CA ARG A 440 9.12 32.20 -6.81
C ARG A 440 10.44 32.54 -7.49
N ASN A 441 10.88 31.73 -8.44
CA ASN A 441 12.12 31.96 -9.16
C ASN A 441 12.08 33.26 -9.99
N GLU A 442 10.91 33.65 -10.52
CA GLU A 442 10.71 34.93 -11.20
C GLU A 442 10.90 36.13 -10.26
N VAL A 443 10.45 36.03 -9.00
CA VAL A 443 10.43 37.14 -8.04
C VAL A 443 11.71 37.23 -7.20
N LEU A 444 12.20 36.08 -6.73
CA LEU A 444 13.33 35.98 -5.78
C LEU A 444 14.62 35.44 -6.43
N GLY A 445 14.56 34.99 -7.68
CA GLY A 445 15.66 34.30 -8.36
C GLY A 445 15.70 32.79 -8.08
N GLU A 446 16.53 32.07 -8.83
CA GLU A 446 16.68 30.60 -8.71
C GLU A 446 17.40 30.18 -7.43
N THR A 447 18.21 31.06 -6.84
CA THR A 447 18.89 30.84 -5.56
C THR A 447 18.30 31.80 -4.54
N VAL A 448 17.40 31.29 -3.70
CA VAL A 448 16.80 32.06 -2.61
C VAL A 448 17.69 31.92 -1.37
N ALA A 449 18.00 33.03 -0.71
CA ALA A 449 18.74 33.01 0.54
C ALA A 449 17.92 32.26 1.61
N PRO A 450 18.50 31.24 2.29
CA PRO A 450 17.76 30.51 3.32
C PRO A 450 17.44 31.36 4.56
N TYR A 451 18.24 32.38 4.83
CA TYR A 451 18.04 33.36 5.88
C TYR A 451 18.20 34.76 5.30
N GLU A 452 17.20 35.62 5.49
CA GLU A 452 17.19 36.98 4.92
C GLU A 452 16.54 37.94 5.91
N ARG A 453 17.19 39.08 6.19
CA ARG A 453 16.61 40.14 7.02
C ARG A 453 16.11 41.31 6.16
N ARG A 454 14.90 41.78 6.47
CA ARG A 454 14.20 42.90 5.84
C ARG A 454 13.62 43.80 6.93
N GLY A 455 14.35 44.84 7.31
CA GLY A 455 13.96 45.71 8.43
C GLY A 455 13.98 44.96 9.77
N ASP A 456 12.87 44.99 10.47
CA ASP A 456 12.59 44.25 11.71
C ASP A 456 12.08 42.82 11.46
N THR A 457 11.96 42.39 10.21
CA THR A 457 11.45 41.07 9.85
C THR A 457 12.56 40.18 9.30
N VAL A 458 12.63 38.93 9.79
CA VAL A 458 13.54 37.89 9.31
C VAL A 458 12.77 36.81 8.56
N PHE A 459 13.24 36.42 7.39
CA PHE A 459 12.71 35.31 6.60
C PHE A 459 13.61 34.08 6.71
N ILE A 460 13.00 32.91 6.94
CA ILE A 460 13.64 31.60 6.91
C ILE A 460 12.99 30.78 5.80
N THR A 461 13.72 30.49 4.73
CA THR A 461 13.19 29.87 3.49
C THR A 461 13.87 28.54 3.19
N PHE A 462 13.08 27.47 3.00
CA PHE A 462 13.61 26.15 2.64
C PHE A 462 12.55 25.26 1.98
N ASP A 463 12.98 24.40 1.06
CA ASP A 463 12.07 23.64 0.17
C ASP A 463 11.87 22.18 0.56
N SER A 464 12.63 21.71 1.53
CA SER A 464 12.47 20.36 2.06
C SER A 464 12.98 20.27 3.49
N PHE A 465 12.30 19.47 4.30
CA PHE A 465 12.81 19.05 5.60
C PHE A 465 13.92 18.03 5.38
N SER A 466 15.16 18.45 5.64
CA SER A 466 16.36 17.63 5.48
C SER A 466 17.08 17.48 6.82
N PHE A 467 17.72 16.32 7.00
CA PHE A 467 18.44 15.94 8.21
C PHE A 467 19.64 15.11 7.79
N LYS A 468 20.82 15.39 8.36
CA LYS A 468 21.99 14.55 8.21
C LYS A 468 21.71 13.17 8.78
N ASN A 469 22.18 12.12 8.12
CA ASN A 469 21.79 10.73 8.39
C ASN A 469 22.15 10.18 9.79
N SER A 470 22.63 10.99 10.73
CA SER A 470 22.91 10.61 12.12
C SER A 470 22.77 11.79 13.08
N PHE A 471 22.21 11.54 14.25
CA PHE A 471 22.20 12.46 15.40
C PHE A 471 23.62 12.86 15.84
N ASP A 472 24.61 11.96 15.67
CA ASP A 472 26.01 12.22 16.02
C ASP A 472 26.69 13.25 15.08
N SER A 473 25.97 13.71 14.05
CA SER A 473 26.47 14.76 13.15
C SER A 473 26.54 16.12 13.84
N TYR A 474 25.87 16.28 14.98
CA TYR A 474 25.81 17.49 15.79
C TYR A 474 26.48 17.24 17.15
N GLY A 475 26.94 18.31 17.81
CA GLY A 475 27.55 18.22 19.13
C GLY A 475 28.33 19.47 19.53
N PRO A 476 29.03 19.46 20.68
CA PRO A 476 29.48 20.67 21.40
C PRO A 476 30.37 21.67 20.65
N LYS A 477 30.91 21.31 19.50
CA LYS A 477 31.80 22.15 18.66
C LYS A 477 31.21 22.42 17.28
N TYR A 478 29.94 22.11 17.11
CA TYR A 478 29.28 22.17 15.83
C TYR A 478 28.83 23.62 15.56
N GLU A 479 29.19 24.11 14.38
CA GLU A 479 28.88 25.47 13.94
C GLU A 479 27.81 25.42 12.85
N PRO A 480 26.55 25.78 13.15
CA PRO A 480 25.46 25.73 12.18
C PRO A 480 25.63 26.79 11.09
N THR A 481 25.08 26.51 9.92
CA THR A 481 25.17 27.34 8.71
C THR A 481 23.81 27.45 8.03
N PRO A 482 23.45 28.60 7.40
CA PRO A 482 22.17 28.75 6.73
C PRO A 482 22.04 27.86 5.48
N TYR A 483 23.14 27.35 4.95
CA TYR A 483 23.16 26.49 3.76
C TYR A 483 23.27 24.99 4.09
N GLY A 484 23.16 24.63 5.36
CA GLY A 484 23.16 23.26 5.82
C GLY A 484 21.82 22.56 5.59
N ASP A 485 21.56 21.53 6.39
CA ASP A 485 20.23 20.94 6.42
C ASP A 485 19.25 21.80 7.25
N THR A 486 18.02 21.34 7.43
CA THR A 486 17.00 22.12 8.15
C THR A 486 17.37 22.34 9.62
N VAL A 487 18.05 21.38 10.26
CA VAL A 487 18.53 21.55 11.65
C VAL A 487 19.57 22.66 11.69
N ASP A 488 20.55 22.64 10.77
CA ASP A 488 21.56 23.69 10.67
C ASP A 488 20.93 25.07 10.47
N LEU A 489 19.96 25.20 9.57
CA LEU A 489 19.29 26.47 9.28
C LEU A 489 18.59 27.04 10.50
N PHE A 490 17.82 26.23 11.23
CA PHE A 490 17.09 26.70 12.40
C PHE A 490 18.01 27.01 13.59
N ALA A 491 19.03 26.19 13.84
CA ALA A 491 20.03 26.48 14.87
C ALA A 491 20.82 27.75 14.55
N TYR A 492 21.19 27.96 13.28
CA TYR A 492 21.82 29.20 12.81
C TYR A 492 20.91 30.41 13.01
N ALA A 493 19.63 30.29 12.62
CA ALA A 493 18.65 31.36 12.77
C ALA A 493 18.44 31.75 14.24
N LEU A 494 18.25 30.78 15.14
CA LEU A 494 18.11 31.04 16.58
C LEU A 494 19.34 31.76 17.15
N ARG A 495 20.54 31.31 16.78
CA ARG A 495 21.78 31.99 17.21
C ARG A 495 21.83 33.44 16.73
N ARG A 496 21.44 33.74 15.50
CA ARG A 496 21.43 35.12 14.99
C ARG A 496 20.36 35.95 15.68
N LEU A 497 19.13 35.45 15.79
CA LEU A 497 18.03 36.10 16.49
C LEU A 497 18.35 36.38 17.97
N GLN A 498 19.17 35.55 18.63
CA GLN A 498 19.60 35.81 20.01
C GLN A 498 20.70 36.88 20.14
N ASN A 499 21.49 37.11 19.09
CA ASN A 499 22.73 37.88 19.19
C ASN A 499 22.82 39.05 18.21
N GLU A 500 22.77 38.76 16.91
CA GLU A 500 23.01 39.75 15.84
C GLU A 500 21.73 40.45 15.38
N ASP A 501 20.63 39.70 15.37
CA ASP A 501 19.32 40.14 14.89
C ASP A 501 18.30 40.19 16.04
N SER A 502 18.77 40.45 17.27
CA SER A 502 17.93 40.51 18.47
C SER A 502 16.98 41.71 18.53
N ASP A 503 17.14 42.66 17.61
CA ASP A 503 16.29 43.82 17.42
C ASP A 503 15.21 43.61 16.33
N ALA A 504 15.16 42.42 15.70
CA ALA A 504 14.02 42.03 14.89
C ALA A 504 12.78 41.81 15.78
N GLU A 505 11.59 41.98 15.21
CA GLU A 505 10.32 41.75 15.91
C GLU A 505 9.57 40.55 15.33
N ASN A 506 9.73 40.30 14.02
CA ASN A 506 8.96 39.32 13.28
C ASN A 506 9.86 38.27 12.61
N VAL A 507 9.39 37.02 12.58
CA VAL A 507 10.00 35.93 11.81
C VAL A 507 8.96 35.34 10.86
N VAL A 508 9.30 35.21 9.58
CA VAL A 508 8.48 34.58 8.55
C VAL A 508 9.15 33.27 8.11
N ILE A 509 8.48 32.15 8.36
CA ILE A 509 8.88 30.84 7.87
C ILE A 509 8.24 30.59 6.50
N ASP A 510 9.02 30.54 5.43
CA ASP A 510 8.51 30.37 4.08
C ASP A 510 8.52 28.91 3.63
N LEU A 511 7.34 28.30 3.65
CA LEU A 511 7.07 26.93 3.24
C LEU A 511 6.32 26.84 1.91
N ALA A 512 6.11 27.96 1.21
CA ALA A 512 5.25 28.00 0.02
C ALA A 512 5.78 27.13 -1.13
N CYS A 513 7.04 26.70 -1.11
CA CYS A 513 7.60 25.73 -2.05
C CYS A 513 8.01 24.39 -1.40
N ASN A 514 7.64 24.15 -0.14
CA ASN A 514 8.15 23.03 0.64
C ASN A 514 7.31 21.75 0.48
N GLY A 515 7.86 20.76 -0.23
CA GLY A 515 7.18 19.49 -0.49
C GLY A 515 7.21 18.48 0.67
N GLY A 516 7.77 18.85 1.82
CA GLY A 516 7.97 18.01 2.99
C GLY A 516 9.37 17.43 3.10
N GLY A 517 9.52 16.28 3.77
CA GLY A 517 10.80 15.64 4.00
C GLY A 517 10.81 14.82 5.28
N THR A 518 11.93 14.85 6.01
CA THR A 518 12.09 14.11 7.26
C THR A 518 11.36 14.75 8.43
N ILE A 519 10.61 13.93 9.15
CA ILE A 519 9.88 14.27 10.37
C ILE A 519 10.79 14.70 11.53
N ILE A 520 12.04 14.23 11.57
CA ILE A 520 13.03 14.63 12.60
C ILE A 520 13.31 16.12 12.50
N ALA A 521 13.64 16.60 11.29
CA ALA A 521 13.85 18.01 11.04
C ALA A 521 12.58 18.85 11.25
N CYS A 522 11.41 18.26 10.95
CA CYS A 522 10.13 18.92 11.21
C CYS A 522 9.89 19.09 12.72
N GLY A 523 10.15 18.05 13.52
CA GLY A 523 10.06 18.09 14.98
C GLY A 523 11.00 19.12 15.60
N PHE A 524 12.24 19.18 15.12
CA PHE A 524 13.21 20.22 15.51
C PHE A 524 12.71 21.63 15.18
N ALA A 525 12.19 21.85 13.96
CA ALA A 525 11.65 23.15 13.56
C ALA A 525 10.43 23.56 14.40
N MET A 526 9.55 22.61 14.78
CA MET A 526 8.44 22.89 15.70
C MET A 526 8.94 23.40 17.05
N GLU A 527 9.93 22.73 17.65
CA GLU A 527 10.55 23.15 18.91
C GLU A 527 11.23 24.51 18.76
N ALA A 528 12.02 24.71 17.70
CA ALA A 528 12.72 25.97 17.44
C ALA A 528 11.76 27.16 17.32
N ILE A 529 10.54 26.94 16.83
CA ILE A 529 9.53 27.99 16.68
C ILE A 529 8.77 28.20 18.00
N CYS A 530 8.12 27.16 18.52
CA CYS A 530 7.14 27.29 19.62
C CYS A 530 7.65 26.88 21.01
N GLY A 531 8.85 26.32 21.12
CA GLY A 531 9.39 25.80 22.37
C GLY A 531 8.69 24.52 22.84
N THR A 532 8.00 23.83 21.92
CA THR A 532 7.47 22.49 22.16
C THR A 532 7.26 21.78 20.83
N SER A 533 7.60 20.49 20.78
CA SER A 533 7.35 19.62 19.64
C SER A 533 6.29 18.59 20.00
N ASN A 534 5.02 18.91 19.67
CA ASN A 534 3.87 18.05 19.92
C ASN A 534 3.38 17.44 18.61
N ILE A 535 3.59 16.15 18.42
CA ILE A 535 3.15 15.42 17.23
C ILE A 535 2.08 14.42 17.67
N TYR A 536 0.88 14.56 17.12
CA TYR A 536 -0.20 13.61 17.36
C TYR A 536 -0.40 12.72 16.15
N MET A 537 -0.59 11.43 16.41
CA MET A 537 -0.92 10.46 15.39
C MET A 537 -2.06 9.56 15.82
N ASN A 538 -2.85 9.11 14.85
CA ASN A 538 -3.82 8.04 15.02
C ASN A 538 -3.64 6.96 13.95
N ASN A 539 -3.94 5.72 14.33
CA ASN A 539 -4.11 4.62 13.40
C ASN A 539 -5.60 4.55 13.06
N PRO A 540 -6.04 4.96 11.85
CA PRO A 540 -7.48 4.99 11.52
C PRO A 540 -8.10 3.60 11.36
N ILE A 541 -7.30 2.53 11.40
CA ILE A 541 -7.75 1.14 11.27
C ILE A 541 -8.06 0.55 12.65
N THR A 542 -7.23 0.84 13.65
CA THR A 542 -7.37 0.31 15.02
C THR A 542 -7.78 1.37 16.04
N TRP A 543 -7.77 2.64 15.68
CA TRP A 543 -7.96 3.79 16.57
C TRP A 543 -6.90 3.91 17.67
N ALA A 544 -5.73 3.27 17.53
CA ALA A 544 -4.58 3.54 18.37
C ALA A 544 -4.17 5.02 18.22
N GLU A 545 -3.79 5.67 19.31
CA GLU A 545 -3.34 7.07 19.32
C GLU A 545 -1.97 7.20 19.97
N HIS A 546 -1.17 8.14 19.48
CA HIS A 546 0.07 8.53 20.12
C HIS A 546 0.17 10.05 20.18
N SER A 547 0.35 10.58 21.39
CA SER A 547 0.74 11.96 21.62
C SER A 547 2.23 11.97 21.91
N CYS A 548 3.04 12.30 20.92
CA CYS A 548 4.49 12.36 21.07
C CYS A 548 4.91 13.77 21.44
N VAL A 549 5.57 13.92 22.59
CA VAL A 549 6.01 15.21 23.12
C VAL A 549 7.49 15.18 23.42
N GLN A 550 8.25 16.06 22.78
CA GLN A 550 9.70 16.07 22.85
C GLN A 550 10.27 17.46 23.09
N LYS A 551 11.49 17.47 23.63
CA LYS A 551 12.39 18.63 23.73
C LYS A 551 13.66 18.34 22.96
N TRP A 552 14.22 19.37 22.32
CA TRP A 552 15.36 19.25 21.43
C TRP A 552 16.50 20.15 21.87
N ASP A 553 17.73 19.72 21.58
CA ASP A 553 18.95 20.51 21.74
C ASP A 553 19.02 21.52 20.59
N LEU A 554 18.45 22.71 20.80
CA LEU A 554 18.28 23.76 19.79
C LEU A 554 19.59 24.51 19.50
N ASN A 555 20.49 24.57 20.48
CA ASN A 555 21.78 25.26 20.34
C ASN A 555 22.89 24.32 19.82
N LEU A 556 22.62 23.01 19.74
CA LEU A 556 23.48 21.94 19.25
C LEU A 556 24.70 21.66 20.15
N ASP A 557 24.63 21.96 21.45
CA ASP A 557 25.74 21.78 22.40
C ASP A 557 25.84 20.35 22.97
N GLY A 558 24.89 19.48 22.63
CA GLY A 558 24.78 18.09 23.08
C GLY A 558 23.97 17.91 24.36
N VAL A 559 23.32 18.96 24.88
CA VAL A 559 22.55 18.93 26.11
C VAL A 559 21.21 19.65 25.92
N VAL A 560 20.12 18.88 25.99
CA VAL A 560 18.77 19.47 26.08
C VAL A 560 18.57 20.09 27.47
N ASP A 561 18.49 21.42 27.55
CA ASP A 561 18.34 22.22 28.78
C ASP A 561 17.57 23.57 28.58
N GLU A 562 17.68 24.49 29.56
CA GLU A 562 17.00 25.79 29.56
C GLU A 562 17.61 26.86 28.64
N ASN A 563 18.78 26.59 28.07
CA ASN A 563 19.42 27.44 27.07
C ASN A 563 18.84 27.23 25.66
N ASP A 564 18.09 26.15 25.46
CA ASP A 564 17.36 25.83 24.23
C ASP A 564 16.11 26.69 24.06
N LYS A 565 16.31 27.99 23.82
CA LYS A 565 15.21 28.95 23.65
C LYS A 565 14.71 29.01 22.22
N SER A 566 13.40 28.80 22.07
CA SER A 566 12.67 28.97 20.81
C SER A 566 12.43 30.43 20.43
N MET A 567 12.01 30.67 19.19
CA MET A 567 11.64 32.01 18.69
C MET A 567 10.54 32.66 19.54
N LYS A 568 9.51 31.89 19.93
CA LYS A 568 8.42 32.40 20.79
C LYS A 568 8.91 32.74 22.21
N GLU A 569 9.82 31.96 22.78
CA GLU A 569 10.40 32.26 24.11
C GLU A 569 11.36 33.47 24.07
N LEU A 570 11.94 33.76 22.91
CA LEU A 570 12.73 34.97 22.67
C LEU A 570 11.86 36.21 22.40
N GLY A 571 10.54 36.04 22.25
CA GLY A 571 9.59 37.14 22.11
C GLY A 571 9.25 37.53 20.67
N PHE A 572 9.66 36.75 19.66
CA PHE A 572 9.35 37.06 18.26
C PHE A 572 7.89 36.73 17.91
N ASN A 573 7.29 37.57 17.07
CA ASN A 573 6.08 37.20 16.34
C ASN A 573 6.44 36.26 15.20
N VAL A 574 5.63 35.23 14.95
CA VAL A 574 5.92 34.24 13.91
C VAL A 574 4.78 34.11 12.93
N ALA A 575 5.09 34.32 11.65
CA ALA A 575 4.22 34.03 10.53
C ALA A 575 4.77 32.85 9.69
N VAL A 576 3.88 32.13 9.02
CA VAL A 576 4.24 31.02 8.13
C VAL A 576 3.57 31.21 6.78
N ASN A 577 4.36 31.32 5.73
CA ASN A 577 3.87 31.43 4.36
C ASN A 577 3.70 30.04 3.75
N ILE A 578 2.48 29.71 3.33
CA ILE A 578 2.10 28.37 2.84
C ILE A 578 1.45 28.44 1.45
N SER A 579 1.48 27.32 0.75
CA SER A 579 0.76 27.14 -0.51
C SER A 579 0.29 25.70 -0.67
N ASP A 580 -0.46 25.38 -1.72
CA ASP A 580 -0.84 23.99 -2.03
C ASP A 580 0.35 23.10 -2.45
N ASN A 581 1.55 23.66 -2.56
CA ASN A 581 2.81 22.92 -2.62
C ASN A 581 3.36 22.55 -1.22
N SER A 582 2.94 23.23 -0.15
CA SER A 582 3.26 22.89 1.24
C SER A 582 2.62 21.54 1.61
N PHE A 583 3.34 20.44 1.45
CA PHE A 583 2.83 19.07 1.54
C PHE A 583 3.62 18.22 2.54
N SER A 584 3.03 17.13 3.06
CA SER A 584 3.70 16.21 3.99
C SER A 584 4.22 16.98 5.22
N CYS A 585 5.51 16.94 5.58
CA CYS A 585 6.05 17.77 6.66
C CYS A 585 5.84 19.30 6.45
N GLY A 586 5.78 19.76 5.19
CA GLY A 586 5.41 21.16 4.86
C GLY A 586 3.96 21.49 5.16
N ASN A 587 3.09 20.49 5.25
CA ASN A 587 1.71 20.60 5.74
C ASN A 587 1.62 20.37 7.25
N LEU A 588 2.40 19.42 7.78
CA LEU A 588 2.42 19.08 9.20
C LEU A 588 2.81 20.27 10.06
N LEU A 589 3.91 20.95 9.72
CA LEU A 589 4.43 22.07 10.49
C LEU A 589 3.37 23.15 10.75
N PRO A 590 2.73 23.79 9.73
CA PRO A 590 1.75 24.84 9.99
C PRO A 590 0.50 24.34 10.75
N ASN A 591 0.07 23.09 10.54
CA ASN A 591 -1.05 22.52 11.31
C ASN A 591 -0.69 22.36 12.79
N MET A 592 0.49 21.82 13.10
CA MET A 592 0.94 21.62 14.47
C MET A 592 1.16 22.96 15.17
N LEU A 593 1.84 23.92 14.52
CA LEU A 593 2.08 25.26 15.08
C LEU A 593 0.76 25.95 15.47
N LYS A 594 -0.25 25.95 14.59
CA LYS A 594 -1.57 26.51 14.92
C LYS A 594 -2.31 25.75 16.03
N SER A 595 -2.03 24.46 16.19
CA SER A 595 -2.62 23.68 17.29
C SER A 595 -1.96 23.98 18.65
N ILE A 596 -0.69 24.38 18.63
CA ILE A 596 0.12 24.70 19.81
C ILE A 596 -0.12 26.15 20.25
N ASP A 597 -0.07 27.10 19.31
CA ASP A 597 -0.16 28.53 19.57
C ASP A 597 -1.06 29.22 18.52
N ASP A 598 -2.23 29.68 18.96
CA ASP A 598 -3.21 30.37 18.10
C ASP A 598 -2.69 31.72 17.56
N SER A 599 -1.61 32.28 18.13
CA SER A 599 -0.97 33.52 17.67
C SER A 599 -0.11 33.35 16.42
N ILE A 600 0.20 32.11 16.01
CA ILE A 600 0.90 31.86 14.74
C ILE A 600 0.01 32.35 13.59
N PHE A 601 0.59 33.15 12.70
CA PHE A 601 -0.15 33.76 11.59
C PHE A 601 0.19 33.12 10.25
N LEU A 602 -0.80 32.55 9.57
CA LEU A 602 -0.59 31.89 8.28
C LEU A 602 -0.89 32.83 7.11
N THR A 603 0.06 32.99 6.19
CA THR A 603 -0.14 33.73 4.93
C THR A 603 -0.08 32.78 3.73
N GLY A 604 -0.62 33.20 2.59
CA GLY A 604 -0.48 32.44 1.34
C GLY A 604 -1.79 31.81 0.86
N THR A 605 -1.77 30.53 0.48
CA THR A 605 -2.98 29.77 0.14
C THR A 605 -3.11 28.53 1.02
N LYS A 606 -4.19 27.76 0.85
CA LYS A 606 -4.34 26.48 1.55
C LYS A 606 -3.14 25.58 1.31
N SER A 607 -2.64 24.90 2.36
CA SER A 607 -1.59 23.90 2.23
C SER A 607 -2.04 22.70 1.40
N GLY A 608 -1.07 21.96 0.85
CA GLY A 608 -1.31 20.83 -0.05
C GLY A 608 -1.78 19.54 0.61
N GLY A 609 -1.89 19.50 1.94
CA GLY A 609 -2.32 18.31 2.67
C GLY A 609 -1.22 17.26 2.86
N GLY A 610 -1.63 15.99 2.94
CA GLY A 610 -0.74 14.87 3.23
C GLY A 610 -0.56 14.69 4.73
N ALA A 611 -1.35 13.79 5.30
CA ALA A 611 -1.31 13.46 6.73
C ALA A 611 -0.63 12.13 7.04
N CYS A 612 -0.46 11.23 6.09
CA CYS A 612 0.11 9.92 6.39
C CYS A 612 1.65 9.97 6.39
N ALA A 613 2.27 9.25 7.32
CA ALA A 613 3.64 8.82 7.11
C ALA A 613 3.67 7.87 5.91
N VAL A 614 4.78 7.88 5.18
CA VAL A 614 4.99 6.97 4.07
C VAL A 614 5.27 5.56 4.61
N GLY A 615 4.48 4.59 4.19
CA GLY A 615 4.71 3.17 4.42
C GLY A 615 5.12 2.46 3.14
N PHE A 616 5.66 1.25 3.28
CA PHE A 616 6.00 0.40 2.16
C PHE A 616 5.41 -0.99 2.35
N ILE A 617 4.85 -1.54 1.28
CA ILE A 617 4.31 -2.89 1.25
C ILE A 617 4.92 -3.65 0.07
N SER A 618 4.95 -4.97 0.15
CA SER A 618 5.31 -5.80 -0.99
C SER A 618 4.16 -6.69 -1.45
N THR A 619 4.42 -7.54 -2.45
CA THR A 619 3.42 -8.48 -2.98
C THR A 619 4.05 -9.83 -3.22
N ALA A 620 3.23 -10.89 -3.28
CA ALA A 620 3.72 -12.27 -3.45
C ALA A 620 4.44 -12.53 -4.79
N ILE A 621 4.38 -11.58 -5.72
CA ILE A 621 5.16 -11.60 -6.97
C ILE A 621 6.43 -10.76 -6.90
N ASN A 622 6.84 -10.30 -5.72
CA ASN A 622 8.05 -9.54 -5.46
C ASN A 622 8.01 -8.11 -6.05
N SER A 623 6.84 -7.47 -6.06
CA SER A 623 6.73 -6.02 -6.26
C SER A 623 6.84 -5.30 -4.91
N VAL A 624 7.25 -4.03 -4.90
CA VAL A 624 7.23 -3.15 -3.71
C VAL A 624 6.52 -1.85 -4.07
N HIS A 625 5.61 -1.42 -3.21
CA HIS A 625 4.80 -0.22 -3.36
C HIS A 625 4.96 0.66 -2.13
N GLN A 626 4.99 1.96 -2.37
CA GLN A 626 4.87 2.98 -1.35
C GLN A 626 3.39 3.30 -1.16
N ILE A 627 2.94 3.51 0.07
CA ILE A 627 1.55 3.84 0.40
C ILE A 627 1.46 4.94 1.45
N SER A 628 0.32 5.64 1.47
CA SER A 628 -0.13 6.38 2.65
C SER A 628 -0.40 5.39 3.79
N SER A 629 0.53 5.28 4.75
CA SER A 629 0.45 4.27 5.81
C SER A 629 -0.65 4.54 6.83
N GLU A 630 -0.88 3.58 7.72
CA GLU A 630 -1.75 3.66 8.88
C GLU A 630 -1.27 4.69 9.92
N ALA A 631 -0.05 5.21 9.81
CA ALA A 631 0.42 6.31 10.64
C ALA A 631 -0.08 7.65 10.11
N GLN A 632 -1.26 8.07 10.58
CA GLN A 632 -1.85 9.35 10.20
C GLN A 632 -1.54 10.42 11.25
N PHE A 633 -0.88 11.50 10.84
CA PHE A 633 -0.71 12.70 11.62
C PHE A 633 -2.02 13.48 11.72
N VAL A 634 -2.29 14.01 12.91
CA VAL A 634 -3.51 14.75 13.23
C VAL A 634 -3.18 15.90 14.16
N THR A 635 -4.06 16.90 14.28
CA THR A 635 -4.00 17.84 15.42
C THR A 635 -4.99 17.39 16.50
N LYS A 636 -4.71 17.77 17.76
CA LYS A 636 -5.61 17.52 18.90
C LYS A 636 -5.85 18.82 19.64
N LYS A 637 -7.10 19.29 19.67
CA LYS A 637 -7.52 20.50 20.41
C LYS A 637 -8.77 20.21 21.20
N ASN A 638 -8.73 20.43 22.52
CA ASN A 638 -9.84 20.13 23.45
C ASN A 638 -10.39 18.70 23.33
N GLY A 639 -9.51 17.71 23.13
CA GLY A 639 -9.87 16.31 22.97
C GLY A 639 -10.46 15.94 21.60
N GLN A 640 -10.62 16.89 20.69
CA GLN A 640 -11.01 16.61 19.31
C GLN A 640 -9.79 16.38 18.43
N ILE A 641 -9.82 15.26 17.70
CA ILE A 641 -8.85 14.93 16.66
C ILE A 641 -9.30 15.59 15.37
N GLN A 642 -8.39 16.29 14.70
CA GLN A 642 -8.65 16.89 13.40
C GLN A 642 -7.66 16.38 12.37
N ASP A 643 -8.22 15.97 11.24
CA ASP A 643 -7.47 15.52 10.08
C ASP A 643 -6.74 16.70 9.42
N ILE A 644 -5.45 16.51 9.13
CA ILE A 644 -4.61 17.51 8.45
C ILE A 644 -4.43 17.21 6.95
N ASP A 645 -4.95 16.09 6.44
CA ASP A 645 -4.72 15.63 5.07
C ASP A 645 -5.36 16.52 4.02
N ALA A 646 -6.44 17.22 4.40
CA ALA A 646 -7.08 18.21 3.55
C ALA A 646 -6.27 19.51 3.41
N GLY A 647 -5.24 19.70 4.24
CA GLY A 647 -4.49 20.96 4.35
C GLY A 647 -5.17 22.01 5.22
N ILE A 648 -4.40 23.00 5.64
CA ILE A 648 -4.81 24.14 6.48
C ILE A 648 -4.95 25.40 5.62
N GLU A 649 -5.99 26.20 5.88
CA GLU A 649 -6.19 27.49 5.22
C GLU A 649 -5.27 28.56 5.81
N ALA A 650 -4.78 29.48 4.97
CA ALA A 650 -4.09 30.67 5.44
C ALA A 650 -5.07 31.63 6.15
N ASP A 651 -4.61 32.28 7.21
CA ASP A 651 -5.31 33.36 7.89
C ASP A 651 -5.45 34.59 6.96
N TYR A 652 -4.42 34.87 6.16
CA TYR A 652 -4.43 35.89 5.11
C TYR A 652 -4.11 35.33 3.74
N LYS A 653 -5.09 35.41 2.83
CA LYS A 653 -4.98 34.85 1.48
C LYS A 653 -4.14 35.75 0.57
N LEU A 654 -3.02 35.23 0.09
CA LEU A 654 -2.19 35.85 -0.94
C LEU A 654 -2.49 35.21 -2.29
N ASN A 655 -2.58 36.04 -3.33
CA ASN A 655 -2.50 35.52 -4.68
C ASN A 655 -1.03 35.25 -5.06
N LEU A 656 -0.83 34.48 -6.13
CA LEU A 656 0.48 34.06 -6.59
C LEU A 656 1.45 35.23 -6.87
N ASN A 657 0.97 36.41 -7.23
CA ASN A 657 1.84 37.58 -7.47
C ASN A 657 2.35 38.23 -6.19
N ARG A 658 1.68 38.04 -5.06
CA ARG A 658 2.06 38.60 -3.76
C ARG A 658 2.69 37.60 -2.81
N MET A 659 2.58 36.30 -3.10
CA MET A 659 3.08 35.20 -2.25
C MET A 659 4.60 35.20 -2.04
N PHE A 660 5.36 35.85 -2.92
CA PHE A 660 6.82 35.94 -2.84
C PHE A 660 7.33 37.39 -2.82
N ASP A 661 6.41 38.35 -2.75
CA ASP A 661 6.73 39.77 -2.61
C ASP A 661 7.05 40.03 -1.13
N ARG A 662 8.35 40.00 -0.80
CA ARG A 662 8.83 40.08 0.59
C ARG A 662 8.38 41.36 1.28
N ASP A 663 8.44 42.49 0.61
CA ASP A 663 8.03 43.78 1.17
C ASP A 663 6.53 43.80 1.47
N TYR A 664 5.71 43.23 0.57
CA TYR A 664 4.27 43.10 0.83
C TYR A 664 3.95 42.12 1.97
N ILE A 665 4.72 41.04 2.12
CA ILE A 665 4.55 40.11 3.25
C ILE A 665 4.89 40.81 4.57
N VAL A 666 5.95 41.62 4.62
CA VAL A 666 6.28 42.45 5.79
C VAL A 666 5.09 43.35 6.16
N GLU A 667 4.55 44.12 5.21
CA GLU A 667 3.37 44.97 5.46
C GLU A 667 2.16 44.21 6.03
N VAL A 668 1.93 42.98 5.54
CA VAL A 668 0.83 42.12 6.00
C VAL A 668 1.09 41.58 7.41
N VAL A 669 2.33 41.19 7.71
CA VAL A 669 2.75 40.66 9.01
C VAL A 669 2.72 41.76 10.07
N ASP A 670 3.26 42.94 9.78
CA ASP A 670 3.26 44.09 10.70
C ASP A 670 1.83 44.47 11.09
N LYS A 671 0.94 44.54 10.09
CA LYS A 671 -0.48 44.82 10.31
C LYS A 671 -1.16 43.75 11.16
N ALA A 672 -0.77 42.48 11.04
CA ALA A 672 -1.37 41.39 11.79
C ALA A 672 -0.96 41.40 13.27
N PHE A 673 0.29 41.77 13.57
CA PHE A 673 0.84 41.79 14.92
C PHE A 673 0.78 43.16 15.61
N GLY A 674 0.43 44.22 14.88
CA GLY A 674 0.19 45.55 15.43
C GLY A 674 1.46 46.37 15.67
N THR A 675 2.52 46.10 14.91
CA THR A 675 3.72 46.93 14.85
C THR A 675 3.43 48.10 13.89
N ASN A 676 3.58 49.34 14.38
CA ASN A 676 3.15 50.56 13.67
C ASN A 676 4.20 51.06 12.68
#